data_AF-A0A3M1ZFI0-F1
#
_entry.id   AF-A0A3M1ZFI0-F1
#
_cell.length_a   1.000
_cell.length_b   1.000
_cell.length_c   1.000
_cell.angle_alpha   90.00
_cell.angle_beta   90.00
_cell.angle_gamma   90.00
#
_symmetry.space_group_name_H-M   'P 1'
#
loop_
_entity.id
_entity.type
_entity.pdbx_description
1 polymer ?
#
loop_
_entity_poly.entity_id
_entity_poly.type
_entity_poly.pdbx_seq_one_letter_code
_entity_poly.pdbx_strand_id
1 'polypeptide(L)'
;MSPENAANQSNQQPNIEVHNTSTAETTTFGVEDIVDESIFNPPLQSGERHHLDELTIAELIGLLFRAPLSTFRALQRLAASKSEDQLDLPVMPSNEAHSKDVIKEAGAQPRPDARYITRLGFWLTAFLLVWLGNQTFVSGAVRRDERLLASGAVPILIGLALWFFADLYAHWPDLRRWWGDLSPDARTRWQVRLLPLALGGIGVLLTLKAIFDISPPMLQTGVIITVAGGLVAIVLETAYKLLYRQTPTAASGEAQPWWLNTVHPSRIVLALIGLLLAILTWRANPSNHFTSLGFWSWMASIICWALALAPAQFNILTWLGRLPKKLRSWRIPRNRTVFALLVIMAIAAFFRLYQLDSIPPEMTSDHVEKILDAQRVLDGTHQIFFPNNGGREPFQMYALALFSYLPGVEIGFASLKLLAVIESLITIPVLWWMGREIVGERDQRLGNSVGLWLAGLVAVSYWHVAITRLSLRIILMPLVTALLVIYLVRALRHNRRADWLWAGLILGFSFYTYQASRMLPVVVVIAFILALLKAPDFATRRRYALNFGVTVLISFIVFVPLFSYSVDETVGGPDHFWRRTAGRLFGDDVITETDEEGNIRTRNVTFAERIEAFNENVPVLLGNVRNVLLMFNWKGDVAWINGAPNAPEMDTFTGTLFLFGLLLWVFRMIRYRDAGDWLMPALLLIMLFPSALSIAYPLENPSATRASGALPAAYLMAAFAAAILVQELNRLGRIKLAKISINAGWVLVLVIPFAFFQNYKTYFEDHLQAYLSASLPYSDGGRILRGFAESDGSYGNAFMIAFPYWWDHRALGLEAGLTDWPNGIVKREDIPRFLKQALQAPYPYTLDPNRDLLFFYAKGDDETGELLQEWFPSGRAIEIQTYQAGDNFMIYRVPWLGEDGLQAFFEMTGVNEEPAQ
;
A
#
# COMPACT_ATOMS: atom_id res chain seq x y z
N MET A 1 8.00 -49.22 -73.31
CA MET A 1 9.04 -50.24 -73.52
C MET A 1 9.94 -50.21 -72.29
N SER A 2 10.18 -51.37 -71.67
CA SER A 2 11.34 -51.63 -70.78
C SER A 2 12.61 -51.88 -71.65
N PRO A 3 13.84 -52.21 -71.18
CA PRO A 3 14.34 -52.60 -69.83
C PRO A 3 15.71 -51.89 -69.50
N GLU A 4 16.65 -52.26 -68.59
CA GLU A 4 16.70 -52.88 -67.24
C GLU A 4 18.10 -52.67 -66.55
N ASN A 5 18.19 -53.02 -65.25
CA ASN A 5 19.32 -53.62 -64.50
C ASN A 5 20.79 -53.08 -64.56
N ALA A 6 21.20 -52.45 -63.46
CA ALA A 6 22.20 -52.93 -62.46
C ALA A 6 23.60 -53.57 -62.82
N ALA A 7 24.61 -53.11 -62.03
CA ALA A 7 25.67 -53.87 -61.31
C ALA A 7 27.11 -54.13 -61.87
N ASN A 8 28.10 -53.61 -61.11
CA ASN A 8 29.43 -54.13 -60.69
C ASN A 8 30.44 -54.86 -61.63
N GLN A 9 31.68 -54.32 -61.67
CA GLN A 9 33.02 -54.98 -61.66
C GLN A 9 34.14 -53.90 -61.76
N SER A 10 35.47 -54.14 -61.61
CA SER A 10 36.24 -54.74 -60.48
C SER A 10 37.78 -54.55 -60.64
N ASN A 11 38.54 -54.71 -59.54
CA ASN A 11 39.90 -55.35 -59.46
C ASN A 11 41.24 -54.54 -59.59
N GLN A 12 42.28 -55.09 -58.91
CA GLN A 12 43.76 -54.96 -59.03
C GLN A 12 44.62 -53.98 -58.17
N GLN A 13 45.82 -54.48 -57.78
CA GLN A 13 46.92 -53.90 -56.96
C GLN A 13 48.29 -54.20 -57.61
N PRO A 14 49.39 -53.47 -57.26
CA PRO A 14 50.48 -53.98 -56.39
C PRO A 14 50.91 -52.92 -55.31
N ASN A 15 51.57 -53.18 -54.15
CA ASN A 15 52.84 -53.88 -53.78
C ASN A 15 54.12 -53.18 -54.29
N ILE A 16 55.24 -53.01 -53.56
CA ILE A 16 55.70 -53.32 -52.16
C ILE A 16 56.91 -52.35 -51.84
N GLU A 17 57.28 -51.91 -50.61
CA GLU A 17 58.21 -52.53 -49.61
C GLU A 17 58.48 -51.47 -48.47
N VAL A 18 58.14 -51.66 -47.19
CA VAL A 18 58.93 -52.18 -46.01
C VAL A 18 60.17 -51.36 -45.54
N HIS A 19 60.06 -50.71 -44.37
CA HIS A 19 60.99 -50.90 -43.23
C HIS A 19 60.40 -50.41 -41.88
N ASN A 20 60.79 -51.06 -40.78
CA ASN A 20 60.33 -50.81 -39.39
C ASN A 20 61.11 -49.63 -38.71
N THR A 21 60.78 -49.09 -37.52
CA THR A 21 60.31 -49.72 -36.26
C THR A 21 59.67 -48.73 -35.27
N SER A 22 58.65 -49.21 -34.52
CA SER A 22 58.34 -48.94 -33.09
C SER A 22 58.20 -47.49 -32.55
N THR A 23 57.22 -47.12 -31.72
CA THR A 23 56.16 -47.86 -31.00
C THR A 23 54.83 -47.11 -30.99
N ALA A 24 53.73 -47.84 -31.26
CA ALA A 24 52.51 -48.00 -30.45
C ALA A 24 51.95 -46.82 -29.62
N GLU A 25 50.63 -46.60 -29.48
CA GLU A 25 49.39 -47.26 -29.97
C GLU A 25 48.18 -46.37 -29.56
N THR A 26 46.99 -46.31 -30.17
CA THR A 26 46.42 -46.93 -31.40
C THR A 26 45.27 -46.05 -31.93
N THR A 27 45.04 -46.00 -33.26
CA THR A 27 43.74 -45.76 -33.96
C THR A 27 42.83 -44.56 -33.59
N THR A 28 42.26 -43.75 -34.49
CA THR A 28 42.32 -43.47 -35.96
C THR A 28 41.39 -42.25 -36.20
N PHE A 29 41.33 -41.52 -37.32
CA PHE A 29 41.94 -41.61 -38.66
C PHE A 29 42.06 -40.17 -39.23
N GLY A 30 42.87 -39.96 -40.27
CA GLY A 30 42.72 -38.83 -41.21
C GLY A 30 41.93 -39.25 -42.47
N VAL A 31 42.00 -38.56 -43.61
CA VAL A 31 42.91 -37.48 -44.08
C VAL A 31 42.12 -36.56 -45.06
N GLU A 32 42.72 -35.45 -45.48
CA GLU A 32 42.30 -34.58 -46.61
C GLU A 32 42.19 -35.37 -47.97
N ASP A 33 41.84 -34.82 -49.15
CA ASP A 33 41.92 -33.44 -49.66
C ASP A 33 41.12 -33.21 -50.99
N ILE A 34 41.08 -31.95 -51.45
CA ILE A 34 40.82 -31.44 -52.83
C ILE A 34 39.44 -31.72 -53.50
N VAL A 35 38.68 -30.65 -53.83
CA VAL A 35 38.28 -30.20 -55.20
C VAL A 35 37.42 -28.91 -55.12
N ASP A 36 37.89 -27.87 -55.81
CA ASP A 36 37.20 -26.70 -56.42
C ASP A 36 35.69 -26.42 -56.17
N GLU A 37 35.37 -25.29 -55.51
CA GLU A 37 34.01 -24.71 -55.35
C GLU A 37 33.77 -23.42 -56.19
N SER A 38 34.59 -23.12 -57.21
CA SER A 38 34.59 -21.82 -57.94
C SER A 38 33.33 -21.48 -58.76
N ILE A 39 32.26 -22.28 -58.69
CA ILE A 39 31.08 -22.20 -59.58
C ILE A 39 29.94 -21.29 -59.03
N PHE A 40 29.93 -20.93 -57.75
CA PHE A 40 28.71 -20.38 -57.10
C PHE A 40 28.76 -18.96 -56.47
N ASN A 41 29.84 -18.17 -56.61
CA ASN A 41 29.87 -16.79 -56.09
C ASN A 41 30.54 -15.75 -57.02
N PRO A 42 29.82 -14.74 -57.53
CA PRO A 42 30.43 -13.49 -57.99
C PRO A 42 30.78 -12.57 -56.78
N PRO A 43 31.79 -11.70 -56.89
CA PRO A 43 32.22 -10.85 -55.77
C PRO A 43 31.27 -9.68 -55.53
N LEU A 44 30.80 -9.53 -54.28
CA LEU A 44 30.10 -8.32 -53.81
C LEU A 44 31.08 -7.29 -53.26
N GLN A 45 30.95 -6.05 -53.73
CA GLN A 45 31.75 -4.92 -53.23
C GLN A 45 31.25 -4.42 -51.87
N SER A 46 32.12 -3.73 -51.14
CA SER A 46 31.89 -3.30 -49.76
C SER A 46 30.87 -2.16 -49.63
N GLY A 47 29.74 -2.45 -48.97
CA GLY A 47 28.87 -1.44 -48.33
C GLY A 47 29.14 -1.32 -46.83
N GLU A 48 28.65 -0.25 -46.20
CA GLU A 48 28.73 -0.05 -44.75
C GLU A 48 27.88 -1.07 -43.97
N ARG A 49 28.25 -1.33 -42.70
CA ARG A 49 27.61 -2.33 -41.82
C ARG A 49 27.08 -1.65 -40.55
N HIS A 50 25.92 -2.07 -40.07
CA HIS A 50 25.27 -1.54 -38.86
C HIS A 50 25.12 -2.59 -37.77
N HIS A 51 25.21 -2.16 -36.51
CA HIS A 51 25.01 -3.04 -35.36
C HIS A 51 23.53 -3.14 -34.95
N LEU A 52 23.15 -4.32 -34.44
CA LEU A 52 21.75 -4.73 -34.28
C LEU A 52 21.03 -3.97 -33.14
N ASP A 53 21.81 -3.41 -32.23
CA ASP A 53 21.43 -2.55 -31.10
C ASP A 53 21.32 -1.05 -31.46
N GLU A 54 21.73 -0.64 -32.66
CA GLU A 54 21.48 0.72 -33.19
C GLU A 54 20.08 0.88 -33.81
N LEU A 55 19.43 -0.24 -34.15
CA LEU A 55 18.15 -0.28 -34.87
C LEU A 55 16.99 0.22 -34.01
N THR A 56 16.14 1.10 -34.57
CA THR A 56 14.90 1.48 -33.89
C THR A 56 13.91 0.30 -33.86
N ILE A 57 12.90 0.39 -32.99
CA ILE A 57 11.84 -0.63 -32.87
C ILE A 57 11.19 -0.93 -34.24
N ALA A 58 11.05 0.06 -35.13
CA ALA A 58 10.45 -0.14 -36.44
C ALA A 58 11.38 -0.88 -37.42
N GLU A 59 12.70 -0.69 -37.34
CA GLU A 59 13.69 -1.33 -38.22
C GLU A 59 14.05 -2.73 -37.73
N LEU A 60 14.15 -2.92 -36.41
CA LEU A 60 14.34 -4.24 -35.80
C LEU A 60 13.11 -5.13 -36.04
N ILE A 61 11.89 -4.59 -35.92
CA ILE A 61 10.66 -5.25 -36.39
C ILE A 61 10.71 -5.45 -37.90
N GLY A 62 11.17 -4.45 -38.67
CA GLY A 62 11.37 -4.55 -40.11
C GLY A 62 12.20 -5.78 -40.51
N LEU A 63 13.34 -6.03 -39.85
CA LEU A 63 14.18 -7.20 -40.11
C LEU A 63 13.55 -8.50 -39.59
N LEU A 64 13.00 -8.51 -38.37
CA LEU A 64 12.28 -9.65 -37.79
C LEU A 64 11.08 -10.12 -38.64
N PHE A 65 10.45 -9.22 -39.40
CA PHE A 65 9.30 -9.52 -40.25
C PHE A 65 9.67 -9.72 -41.73
N ARG A 66 10.71 -9.05 -42.25
CA ARG A 66 11.21 -9.24 -43.64
C ARG A 66 11.97 -10.54 -43.81
N ALA A 67 12.83 -10.89 -42.84
CA ALA A 67 13.73 -12.04 -42.92
C ALA A 67 13.67 -12.88 -41.63
N PRO A 68 12.47 -13.36 -41.22
CA PRO A 68 12.25 -13.91 -39.87
C PRO A 68 13.20 -15.05 -39.53
N LEU A 69 13.49 -15.97 -40.45
CA LEU A 69 14.35 -17.12 -40.14
C LEU A 69 15.84 -16.79 -40.01
N SER A 70 16.39 -15.84 -40.78
CA SER A 70 17.78 -15.41 -40.63
C SER A 70 17.94 -14.44 -39.46
N THR A 71 17.04 -13.46 -39.30
CA THR A 71 17.06 -12.53 -38.16
C THR A 71 16.79 -13.26 -36.83
N PHE A 72 15.87 -14.23 -36.78
CA PHE A 72 15.67 -15.05 -35.58
C PHE A 72 16.84 -15.99 -35.31
N ARG A 73 17.52 -16.55 -36.33
CA ARG A 73 18.76 -17.32 -36.13
C ARG A 73 19.94 -16.44 -35.67
N ALA A 74 20.03 -15.19 -36.15
CA ALA A 74 21.01 -14.21 -35.67
C ALA A 74 20.71 -13.83 -34.21
N LEU A 75 19.46 -13.50 -33.87
CA LEU A 75 19.01 -13.23 -32.50
C LEU A 75 19.17 -14.44 -31.57
N GLN A 76 18.95 -15.67 -32.05
CA GLN A 76 19.21 -16.90 -31.28
C GLN A 76 20.70 -17.14 -31.05
N ARG A 77 21.55 -16.87 -32.05
CA ARG A 77 23.01 -16.90 -31.87
C ARG A 77 23.46 -15.84 -30.86
N LEU A 78 22.97 -14.60 -30.98
CA LEU A 78 23.24 -13.51 -30.04
C LEU A 78 22.75 -13.82 -28.60
N ALA A 79 21.62 -14.52 -28.47
CA ALA A 79 21.08 -14.98 -27.18
C ALA A 79 21.77 -16.24 -26.61
N ALA A 80 22.65 -16.89 -27.38
CA ALA A 80 23.42 -18.07 -26.98
C ALA A 80 24.92 -17.78 -26.82
N SER A 81 25.46 -16.79 -27.53
CA SER A 81 26.85 -16.33 -27.43
C SER A 81 27.11 -15.65 -26.08
N LYS A 82 28.17 -16.09 -25.39
CA LYS A 82 28.65 -15.47 -24.14
C LYS A 82 29.77 -14.44 -24.36
N SER A 83 30.16 -14.19 -25.60
CA SER A 83 31.21 -13.26 -26.01
C SER A 83 30.71 -12.32 -27.10
N GLU A 84 31.33 -11.15 -27.18
CA GLU A 84 31.13 -10.16 -28.24
C GLU A 84 31.81 -10.66 -29.52
N ASP A 85 31.04 -11.13 -30.50
CA ASP A 85 31.52 -11.40 -31.86
C ASP A 85 30.42 -11.10 -32.89
N GLN A 86 30.82 -10.60 -34.06
CA GLN A 86 29.93 -9.89 -34.99
C GLN A 86 29.17 -10.85 -35.95
N LEU A 87 27.93 -10.49 -36.30
CA LEU A 87 27.06 -11.26 -37.19
C LEU A 87 26.29 -10.33 -38.15
N ASP A 88 26.75 -10.26 -39.40
CA ASP A 88 26.19 -9.41 -40.46
C ASP A 88 24.92 -9.98 -41.13
N LEU A 89 24.12 -9.10 -41.75
CA LEU A 89 22.98 -9.44 -42.60
C LEU A 89 22.96 -8.58 -43.88
N PRO A 90 22.75 -9.16 -45.08
CA PRO A 90 22.73 -8.40 -46.34
C PRO A 90 21.37 -7.75 -46.62
N VAL A 91 21.37 -6.54 -47.19
CA VAL A 91 20.18 -5.81 -47.67
C VAL A 91 20.49 -5.13 -49.01
N MET A 92 19.52 -5.14 -49.94
CA MET A 92 19.65 -4.52 -51.28
C MET A 92 19.41 -2.99 -51.24
N PRO A 93 20.01 -2.21 -52.15
CA PRO A 93 20.21 -0.78 -51.96
C PRO A 93 18.99 0.10 -52.22
N SER A 94 18.94 1.23 -51.51
CA SER A 94 18.19 2.43 -51.88
C SER A 94 19.12 3.64 -51.80
N ASN A 95 19.27 4.38 -52.89
CA ASN A 95 20.38 5.32 -53.13
C ASN A 95 20.71 6.27 -51.96
N GLU A 96 21.99 6.32 -51.63
CA GLU A 96 22.59 7.28 -50.70
C GLU A 96 22.68 8.70 -51.29
N ALA A 97 22.72 9.70 -50.41
CA ALA A 97 23.85 10.65 -50.35
C ALA A 97 23.83 11.49 -49.04
N HIS A 98 25.02 11.80 -48.52
CA HIS A 98 25.30 12.85 -47.52
C HIS A 98 25.03 12.55 -46.02
N SER A 99 25.52 11.41 -45.55
CA SER A 99 25.66 11.04 -44.13
C SER A 99 26.79 11.79 -43.38
N LYS A 100 26.65 13.11 -43.13
CA LYS A 100 27.55 13.84 -42.18
C LYS A 100 26.89 14.74 -41.12
N ASP A 101 25.64 15.17 -41.28
CA ASP A 101 24.92 15.93 -40.24
C ASP A 101 24.14 15.05 -39.23
N VAL A 102 23.93 13.78 -39.55
CA VAL A 102 22.92 12.88 -38.92
C VAL A 102 23.14 12.63 -37.42
N ILE A 103 24.38 12.73 -36.92
CA ILE A 103 24.70 12.51 -35.48
C ILE A 103 24.00 13.54 -34.56
N LYS A 104 23.50 14.67 -35.09
CA LYS A 104 22.63 15.60 -34.34
C LYS A 104 21.15 15.20 -34.28
N GLU A 105 20.68 14.29 -35.13
CA GLU A 105 19.24 14.03 -35.30
C GLU A 105 18.72 12.74 -34.63
N ALA A 106 19.59 11.89 -34.08
CA ALA A 106 19.17 10.66 -33.36
C ALA A 106 18.25 10.89 -32.12
N GLY A 107 18.05 12.15 -31.69
CA GLY A 107 17.05 12.54 -30.69
C GLY A 107 15.70 13.03 -31.25
N ALA A 108 15.51 13.01 -32.58
CA ALA A 108 14.38 13.64 -33.26
C ALA A 108 13.17 12.71 -33.40
N GLN A 109 12.40 12.50 -32.32
CA GLN A 109 11.00 12.04 -32.46
C GLN A 109 10.27 12.91 -33.52
N PRO A 110 9.48 12.32 -34.42
CA PRO A 110 8.89 13.03 -35.55
C PRO A 110 8.05 14.23 -35.09
N ARG A 111 7.98 15.27 -35.93
CA ARG A 111 7.17 16.46 -35.62
C ARG A 111 5.70 16.05 -35.44
N PRO A 112 4.97 16.61 -34.45
CA PRO A 112 3.57 16.30 -34.25
C PRO A 112 2.77 16.61 -35.51
N ASP A 113 2.07 15.61 -36.03
CA ASP A 113 1.25 15.74 -37.23
C ASP A 113 -0.15 16.28 -36.86
N ALA A 114 -1.00 16.48 -37.87
CA ALA A 114 -2.37 16.94 -37.66
C ALA A 114 -3.17 15.96 -36.76
N ARG A 115 -2.99 14.64 -36.90
CA ARG A 115 -3.68 13.65 -36.04
C ARG A 115 -3.22 13.71 -34.60
N TYR A 116 -1.91 13.88 -34.35
CA TYR A 116 -1.39 14.07 -32.99
C TYR A 116 -2.00 15.31 -32.32
N ILE A 117 -2.08 16.43 -33.04
CA ILE A 117 -2.67 17.67 -32.51
C ILE A 117 -4.17 17.48 -32.24
N THR A 118 -4.93 16.87 -33.16
CA THR A 118 -6.36 16.55 -32.97
C THR A 118 -6.60 15.60 -31.79
N ARG A 119 -5.80 14.53 -31.67
CA ARG A 119 -5.84 13.59 -30.53
C ARG A 119 -5.63 14.31 -29.21
N LEU A 120 -4.59 15.14 -29.12
CA LEU A 120 -4.26 15.90 -27.91
C LEU A 120 -5.33 16.95 -27.57
N GLY A 121 -5.95 17.56 -28.60
CA GLY A 121 -7.14 18.40 -28.42
C GLY A 121 -8.30 17.64 -27.78
N PHE A 122 -8.66 16.48 -28.32
CA PHE A 122 -9.71 15.63 -27.73
C PHE A 122 -9.35 15.11 -26.33
N TRP A 123 -8.08 14.79 -26.05
CA TRP A 123 -7.60 14.45 -24.70
C TRP A 123 -7.80 15.59 -23.70
N LEU A 124 -7.52 16.84 -24.09
CA LEU A 124 -7.74 18.01 -23.24
C LEU A 124 -9.25 18.26 -23.01
N THR A 125 -10.08 18.14 -24.05
CA THR A 125 -11.55 18.21 -23.91
C THR A 125 -12.09 17.10 -23.02
N ALA A 126 -11.59 15.86 -23.18
CA ALA A 126 -11.95 14.73 -22.34
C ALA A 126 -11.56 14.96 -20.87
N PHE A 127 -10.35 15.49 -20.63
CA PHE A 127 -9.89 15.85 -19.28
C PHE A 127 -10.80 16.91 -18.65
N LEU A 128 -11.17 17.95 -19.39
CA LEU A 128 -12.10 18.99 -18.92
C LEU A 128 -13.49 18.44 -18.61
N LEU A 129 -14.01 17.48 -19.40
CA LEU A 129 -15.31 16.84 -19.14
C LEU A 129 -15.30 15.97 -17.87
N VAL A 130 -14.26 15.15 -17.68
CA VAL A 130 -14.11 14.34 -16.44
C VAL A 130 -13.88 15.25 -15.22
N TRP A 131 -13.09 16.32 -15.38
CA TRP A 131 -12.87 17.32 -14.34
C TRP A 131 -14.17 18.06 -13.96
N LEU A 132 -14.99 18.47 -14.93
CA LEU A 132 -16.30 19.09 -14.66
C LEU A 132 -17.23 18.15 -13.88
N GLY A 133 -17.31 16.87 -14.26
CA GLY A 133 -18.13 15.91 -13.52
C GLY A 133 -17.63 15.66 -12.09
N ASN A 134 -16.31 15.58 -11.89
CA ASN A 134 -15.71 15.53 -10.56
C ASN A 134 -15.94 16.83 -9.77
N GLN A 135 -15.97 18.01 -10.40
CA GLN A 135 -16.30 19.24 -9.69
C GLN A 135 -17.75 19.20 -9.18
N THR A 136 -18.71 18.75 -10.00
CA THR A 136 -20.11 18.56 -9.59
C THR A 136 -20.25 17.67 -8.36
N PHE A 137 -19.43 16.61 -8.25
CA PHE A 137 -19.39 15.75 -7.06
C PHE A 137 -18.82 16.46 -5.83
N VAL A 138 -17.69 17.16 -5.97
CA VAL A 138 -17.06 17.89 -4.86
C VAL A 138 -17.93 19.05 -4.38
N SER A 139 -18.51 19.84 -5.29
CA SER A 139 -19.29 21.05 -4.98
C SER A 139 -20.72 20.77 -4.49
N GLY A 140 -21.16 19.51 -4.50
CA GLY A 140 -22.49 19.13 -4.03
C GLY A 140 -22.63 19.32 -2.51
N ALA A 141 -23.41 20.32 -2.08
CA ALA A 141 -23.59 20.65 -0.66
C ALA A 141 -24.23 19.52 0.17
N VAL A 142 -24.98 18.61 -0.45
CA VAL A 142 -25.58 17.43 0.21
C VAL A 142 -25.24 16.18 -0.61
N ARG A 143 -24.09 15.55 -0.34
CA ARG A 143 -23.58 14.34 -1.03
C ARG A 143 -24.33 13.04 -0.64
N ARG A 144 -25.67 13.13 -0.58
CA ARG A 144 -26.61 12.02 -0.31
C ARG A 144 -27.63 11.78 -1.43
N ASP A 145 -27.78 12.72 -2.37
CA ASP A 145 -28.75 12.61 -3.48
C ASP A 145 -28.15 11.87 -4.69
N GLU A 146 -28.79 10.78 -5.14
CA GLU A 146 -28.39 10.04 -6.34
C GLU A 146 -28.53 10.87 -7.64
N ARG A 147 -29.33 11.95 -7.63
CA ARG A 147 -29.40 12.91 -8.75
C ARG A 147 -28.06 13.64 -8.94
N LEU A 148 -27.30 13.88 -7.87
CA LEU A 148 -25.94 14.43 -7.95
C LEU A 148 -24.93 13.40 -8.48
N LEU A 149 -25.11 12.11 -8.14
CA LEU A 149 -24.32 11.03 -8.73
C LEU A 149 -24.54 10.95 -10.25
N ALA A 150 -25.80 11.03 -10.71
CA ALA A 150 -26.13 11.04 -12.13
C ALA A 150 -25.56 12.27 -12.86
N SER A 151 -25.68 13.47 -12.28
CA SER A 151 -25.27 14.72 -12.95
C SER A 151 -23.75 14.84 -13.14
N GLY A 152 -22.93 14.33 -12.21
CA GLY A 152 -21.47 14.25 -12.39
C GLY A 152 -21.00 13.03 -13.20
N ALA A 153 -21.72 11.89 -13.13
CA ALA A 153 -21.33 10.68 -13.87
C ALA A 153 -21.45 10.82 -15.40
N VAL A 154 -22.47 11.52 -15.91
CA VAL A 154 -22.67 11.72 -17.36
C VAL A 154 -21.46 12.39 -18.04
N PRO A 155 -20.98 13.57 -17.62
CA PRO A 155 -19.81 14.19 -18.24
C PRO A 155 -18.51 13.38 -18.03
N ILE A 156 -18.38 12.63 -16.92
CA ILE A 156 -17.26 11.68 -16.75
C ILE A 156 -17.29 10.60 -17.83
N LEU A 157 -18.43 9.92 -18.02
CA LEU A 157 -18.58 8.86 -19.02
C LEU A 157 -18.34 9.37 -20.44
N ILE A 158 -18.86 10.56 -20.78
CA ILE A 158 -18.61 11.20 -22.09
C ILE A 158 -17.12 11.54 -22.26
N GLY A 159 -16.46 12.06 -21.23
CA GLY A 159 -15.03 12.38 -21.28
C GLY A 159 -14.15 11.14 -21.45
N LEU A 160 -14.40 10.07 -20.70
CA LEU A 160 -13.67 8.80 -20.82
C LEU A 160 -13.89 8.15 -22.21
N ALA A 161 -15.12 8.20 -22.74
CA ALA A 161 -15.43 7.73 -24.08
C ALA A 161 -14.74 8.57 -25.18
N LEU A 162 -14.69 9.90 -25.01
CA LEU A 162 -14.00 10.81 -25.94
C LEU A 162 -12.49 10.56 -25.97
N TRP A 163 -11.86 10.31 -24.80
CA TRP A 163 -10.45 9.92 -24.74
C TRP A 163 -10.20 8.62 -25.49
N PHE A 164 -11.01 7.58 -25.24
CA PHE A 164 -10.91 6.29 -25.92
C PHE A 164 -11.07 6.45 -27.45
N PHE A 165 -12.05 7.24 -27.89
CA PHE A 165 -12.26 7.53 -29.31
C PHE A 165 -11.08 8.29 -29.94
N ALA A 166 -10.47 9.24 -29.22
CA ALA A 166 -9.30 9.98 -29.68
C ALA A 166 -8.07 9.08 -29.87
N ASP A 167 -7.83 8.16 -28.93
CA ASP A 167 -6.77 7.16 -29.04
C ASP A 167 -7.03 6.17 -30.18
N LEU A 168 -8.28 5.72 -30.35
CA LEU A 168 -8.67 4.86 -31.47
C LEU A 168 -8.49 5.57 -32.83
N TYR A 169 -8.97 6.82 -32.96
CA TYR A 169 -8.84 7.63 -34.17
C TYR A 169 -7.38 7.84 -34.59
N ALA A 170 -6.50 8.17 -33.62
CA ALA A 170 -5.09 8.45 -33.90
C ALA A 170 -4.35 7.21 -34.44
N HIS A 171 -4.58 6.03 -33.85
CA HIS A 171 -3.90 4.79 -34.20
C HIS A 171 -4.66 3.92 -35.21
N TRP A 172 -5.86 4.33 -35.65
CA TRP A 172 -6.67 3.60 -36.63
C TRP A 172 -5.92 3.19 -37.92
N PRO A 173 -5.04 4.03 -38.51
CA PRO A 173 -4.26 3.63 -39.69
C PRO A 173 -3.33 2.45 -39.40
N ASP A 174 -2.69 2.46 -38.24
CA ASP A 174 -1.71 1.45 -37.83
C ASP A 174 -2.43 0.15 -37.42
N LEU A 175 -3.56 0.26 -36.72
CA LEU A 175 -4.45 -0.86 -36.39
C LEU A 175 -4.98 -1.54 -37.66
N ARG A 176 -5.34 -0.75 -38.69
CA ARG A 176 -5.84 -1.25 -39.97
C ARG A 176 -4.76 -1.91 -40.82
N ARG A 177 -3.53 -1.36 -40.86
CA ARG A 177 -2.37 -2.04 -41.49
C ARG A 177 -2.10 -3.35 -40.77
N TRP A 178 -1.88 -3.30 -39.46
CA TRP A 178 -1.64 -4.48 -38.61
C TRP A 178 -2.64 -5.60 -38.86
N TRP A 179 -3.94 -5.32 -38.88
CA TRP A 179 -4.97 -6.34 -39.14
C TRP A 179 -4.92 -6.92 -40.57
N GLY A 180 -4.56 -6.10 -41.56
CA GLY A 180 -4.32 -6.55 -42.94
C GLY A 180 -3.06 -7.41 -43.09
N ASP A 181 -2.02 -7.11 -42.30
CA ASP A 181 -0.69 -7.75 -42.35
C ASP A 181 -0.63 -9.07 -41.55
N LEU A 182 -1.62 -9.35 -40.68
CA LEU A 182 -1.74 -10.64 -39.98
C LEU A 182 -1.87 -11.81 -40.97
N SER A 183 -1.11 -12.90 -40.75
CA SER A 183 -1.34 -14.17 -41.47
C SER A 183 -2.73 -14.77 -41.15
N PRO A 184 -3.27 -15.68 -41.97
CA PRO A 184 -4.56 -16.34 -41.69
C PRO A 184 -4.63 -16.92 -40.27
N ASP A 185 -3.64 -17.71 -39.84
CA ASP A 185 -3.60 -18.32 -38.50
C ASP A 185 -3.49 -17.28 -37.37
N ALA A 186 -2.94 -16.10 -37.66
CA ALA A 186 -2.88 -15.00 -36.72
C ALA A 186 -4.24 -14.28 -36.59
N ARG A 187 -4.98 -14.10 -37.70
CA ARG A 187 -6.37 -13.61 -37.68
C ARG A 187 -7.29 -14.60 -36.98
N THR A 188 -7.21 -15.90 -37.30
CA THR A 188 -7.98 -16.96 -36.63
C THR A 188 -7.71 -16.99 -35.13
N ARG A 189 -6.44 -16.87 -34.70
CA ARG A 189 -6.10 -16.72 -33.26
C ARG A 189 -6.78 -15.53 -32.61
N TRP A 190 -6.85 -14.38 -33.27
CA TRP A 190 -7.54 -13.20 -32.73
C TRP A 190 -9.06 -13.39 -32.70
N GLN A 191 -9.67 -13.93 -33.76
CA GLN A 191 -11.10 -14.22 -33.81
C GLN A 191 -11.53 -15.21 -32.72
N VAL A 192 -10.77 -16.30 -32.53
CA VAL A 192 -11.01 -17.32 -31.49
C VAL A 192 -10.82 -16.76 -30.07
N ARG A 193 -9.92 -15.78 -29.88
CA ARG A 193 -9.75 -15.08 -28.58
C ARG A 193 -10.77 -13.96 -28.33
N LEU A 194 -11.27 -13.31 -29.39
CA LEU A 194 -12.21 -12.18 -29.27
C LEU A 194 -13.53 -12.59 -28.62
N LEU A 195 -14.09 -13.75 -28.99
CA LEU A 195 -15.37 -14.24 -28.42
C LEU A 195 -15.32 -14.44 -26.88
N PRO A 196 -14.39 -15.22 -26.30
CA PRO A 196 -14.33 -15.38 -24.84
C PRO A 196 -13.88 -14.11 -24.11
N LEU A 197 -13.09 -13.22 -24.74
CA LEU A 197 -12.78 -11.90 -24.18
C LEU A 197 -14.01 -10.98 -24.16
N ALA A 198 -14.87 -11.03 -25.18
CA ALA A 198 -16.12 -10.28 -25.22
C ALA A 198 -17.12 -10.83 -24.19
N LEU A 199 -17.26 -12.16 -24.06
CA LEU A 199 -18.07 -12.79 -23.02
C LEU A 199 -17.56 -12.41 -21.61
N GLY A 200 -16.25 -12.49 -21.36
CA GLY A 200 -15.66 -12.05 -20.11
C GLY A 200 -15.91 -10.55 -19.82
N GLY A 201 -15.82 -9.70 -20.84
CA GLY A 201 -16.15 -8.27 -20.74
C GLY A 201 -17.62 -8.00 -20.41
N ILE A 202 -18.55 -8.75 -21.03
CA ILE A 202 -19.99 -8.69 -20.71
C ILE A 202 -20.23 -9.14 -19.27
N GLY A 203 -19.58 -10.21 -18.82
CA GLY A 203 -19.64 -10.68 -17.44
C GLY A 203 -19.18 -9.61 -16.43
N VAL A 204 -18.05 -8.96 -16.69
CA VAL A 204 -17.53 -7.86 -15.87
C VAL A 204 -18.49 -6.66 -15.86
N LEU A 205 -19.07 -6.29 -17.00
CA LEU A 205 -20.06 -5.21 -17.08
C LEU A 205 -21.35 -5.55 -16.30
N LEU A 206 -21.81 -6.81 -16.33
CA LEU A 206 -22.94 -7.27 -15.53
C LEU A 206 -22.62 -7.29 -14.03
N THR A 207 -21.42 -7.72 -13.63
CA THR A 207 -20.95 -7.64 -12.24
C THR A 207 -20.83 -6.19 -11.75
N LEU A 208 -20.33 -5.26 -12.57
CA LEU A 208 -20.30 -3.83 -12.23
C LEU A 208 -21.72 -3.27 -12.09
N LYS A 209 -22.63 -3.58 -13.04
CA LYS A 209 -24.04 -3.19 -12.93
C LYS A 209 -24.68 -3.76 -11.67
N ALA A 210 -24.36 -4.99 -11.29
CA ALA A 210 -24.88 -5.63 -10.08
C ALA A 210 -24.39 -4.99 -8.77
N ILE A 211 -23.19 -4.41 -8.76
CA ILE A 211 -22.67 -3.61 -7.64
C ILE A 211 -23.44 -2.29 -7.53
N PHE A 212 -23.66 -1.59 -8.64
CA PHE A 212 -24.36 -0.30 -8.61
C PHE A 212 -25.86 -0.44 -8.31
N ASP A 213 -26.52 -1.46 -8.88
CA ASP A 213 -27.93 -1.79 -8.67
C ASP A 213 -28.20 -2.62 -7.40
N ILE A 214 -27.15 -3.02 -6.67
CA ILE A 214 -27.21 -3.87 -5.45
C ILE A 214 -28.04 -5.15 -5.70
N SER A 215 -27.66 -5.93 -6.72
CA SER A 215 -28.44 -7.06 -7.23
C SER A 215 -27.68 -8.40 -7.17
N PRO A 216 -27.87 -9.22 -6.11
CA PRO A 216 -27.21 -10.52 -5.97
C PRO A 216 -27.43 -11.52 -7.13
N PRO A 217 -28.63 -11.65 -7.74
CA PRO A 217 -28.82 -12.55 -8.89
C PRO A 217 -28.02 -12.12 -10.12
N MET A 218 -27.91 -10.80 -10.35
CA MET A 218 -27.12 -10.26 -11.46
C MET A 218 -25.61 -10.34 -11.18
N LEU A 219 -25.20 -10.26 -9.91
CA LEU A 219 -23.82 -10.53 -9.48
C LEU A 219 -23.44 -11.98 -9.82
N GLN A 220 -24.24 -12.95 -9.39
CA GLN A 220 -24.02 -14.37 -9.69
C GLN A 220 -23.91 -14.60 -11.21
N THR A 221 -24.86 -14.04 -11.98
CA THR A 221 -24.86 -14.13 -13.45
C THR A 221 -23.59 -13.53 -14.07
N GLY A 222 -23.18 -12.32 -13.67
CA GLY A 222 -21.97 -11.66 -14.17
C GLY A 222 -20.68 -12.42 -13.82
N VAL A 223 -20.59 -12.96 -12.60
CA VAL A 223 -19.45 -13.79 -12.15
C VAL A 223 -19.38 -15.10 -12.94
N ILE A 224 -20.51 -15.80 -13.12
CA ILE A 224 -20.57 -17.04 -13.90
C ILE A 224 -20.13 -16.80 -15.35
N ILE A 225 -20.63 -15.73 -16.00
CA ILE A 225 -20.25 -15.36 -17.37
C ILE A 225 -18.76 -14.99 -17.45
N THR A 226 -18.22 -14.27 -16.46
CA THR A 226 -16.80 -13.90 -16.39
C THR A 226 -15.90 -15.13 -16.25
N VAL A 227 -16.24 -16.04 -15.35
CA VAL A 227 -15.50 -17.29 -15.10
C VAL A 227 -15.60 -18.21 -16.32
N ALA A 228 -16.78 -18.38 -16.92
CA ALA A 228 -16.96 -19.16 -18.13
C ALA A 228 -16.15 -18.59 -19.32
N GLY A 229 -16.20 -17.27 -19.55
CA GLY A 229 -15.37 -16.60 -20.56
C GLY A 229 -13.87 -16.80 -20.32
N GLY A 230 -13.42 -16.67 -19.07
CA GLY A 230 -12.03 -16.93 -18.68
C GLY A 230 -11.59 -18.39 -18.89
N LEU A 231 -12.42 -19.35 -18.50
CA LEU A 231 -12.16 -20.78 -18.70
C LEU A 231 -12.13 -21.14 -20.20
N VAL A 232 -13.08 -20.65 -20.99
CA VAL A 232 -13.10 -20.85 -22.45
C VAL A 232 -11.87 -20.22 -23.10
N ALA A 233 -11.43 -19.03 -22.66
CA ALA A 233 -10.17 -18.44 -23.14
C ALA A 233 -8.95 -19.33 -22.81
N ILE A 234 -8.87 -19.89 -21.60
CA ILE A 234 -7.78 -20.78 -21.19
C ILE A 234 -7.81 -22.11 -21.96
N VAL A 235 -9.00 -22.70 -22.16
CA VAL A 235 -9.17 -23.94 -22.93
C VAL A 235 -8.79 -23.73 -24.38
N LEU A 236 -9.26 -22.66 -25.04
CA LEU A 236 -8.91 -22.36 -26.43
C LEU A 236 -7.42 -22.02 -26.60
N GLU A 237 -6.83 -21.28 -25.67
CA GLU A 237 -5.39 -20.98 -25.65
C GLU A 237 -4.54 -22.25 -25.44
N THR A 238 -5.02 -23.20 -24.64
CA THR A 238 -4.32 -24.47 -24.36
C THR A 238 -4.48 -25.46 -25.52
N ALA A 239 -5.70 -25.60 -26.05
CA ALA A 239 -5.97 -26.39 -27.25
C ALA A 239 -5.17 -25.88 -28.44
N TYR A 240 -5.09 -24.57 -28.65
CA TYR A 240 -4.22 -23.99 -29.68
C TYR A 240 -2.74 -24.36 -29.46
N LYS A 241 -2.21 -24.28 -28.23
CA LYS A 241 -0.82 -24.68 -27.91
C LYS A 241 -0.55 -26.18 -28.03
N LEU A 242 -1.58 -27.02 -27.98
CA LEU A 242 -1.48 -28.47 -28.18
C LEU A 242 -1.55 -28.84 -29.66
N LEU A 243 -2.46 -28.22 -30.42
CA LEU A 243 -2.70 -28.47 -31.84
C LEU A 243 -1.64 -27.85 -32.75
N TYR A 244 -1.17 -26.64 -32.44
CA TYR A 244 -0.22 -25.86 -33.26
C TYR A 244 1.23 -25.96 -32.75
N ARG A 245 1.65 -27.14 -32.28
CA ARG A 245 3.04 -27.39 -31.85
C ARG A 245 4.01 -27.35 -33.03
N GLN A 246 4.68 -26.21 -33.23
CA GLN A 246 6.08 -26.27 -33.67
C GLN A 246 6.90 -26.93 -32.54
N THR A 247 7.74 -27.89 -32.89
CA THR A 247 8.60 -28.60 -31.95
C THR A 247 9.60 -27.65 -31.30
N PRO A 248 9.70 -27.60 -29.96
CA PRO A 248 10.84 -26.97 -29.31
C PRO A 248 12.10 -27.76 -29.69
N THR A 249 13.08 -27.10 -30.32
CA THR A 249 14.41 -27.69 -30.47
C THR A 249 15.01 -27.91 -29.09
N ALA A 250 15.52 -29.12 -28.83
CA ALA A 250 16.23 -29.41 -27.60
C ALA A 250 17.56 -28.65 -27.58
N ALA A 251 17.63 -27.59 -26.78
CA ALA A 251 18.89 -26.94 -26.42
C ALA A 251 19.40 -27.58 -25.12
N SER A 252 20.41 -28.43 -25.23
CA SER A 252 21.09 -29.01 -24.07
C SER A 252 21.84 -27.93 -23.29
N GLY A 253 21.87 -28.08 -21.97
CA GLY A 253 22.39 -27.06 -21.07
C GLY A 253 21.93 -27.29 -19.64
N GLU A 254 22.47 -28.33 -18.99
CA GLU A 254 22.26 -28.56 -17.56
C GLU A 254 22.95 -27.46 -16.74
N ALA A 255 22.26 -26.32 -16.59
CA ALA A 255 22.56 -25.38 -15.53
C ALA A 255 22.30 -26.09 -14.20
N GLN A 256 23.36 -26.65 -13.60
CA GLN A 256 23.29 -27.41 -12.36
C GLN A 256 22.40 -26.68 -11.35
N PRO A 257 21.41 -27.35 -10.74
CA PRO A 257 20.50 -26.67 -9.84
C PRO A 257 21.26 -26.00 -8.70
N TRP A 258 20.98 -24.72 -8.44
CA TRP A 258 21.70 -23.89 -7.45
C TRP A 258 21.61 -24.39 -6.00
N TRP A 259 20.87 -25.47 -5.74
CA TRP A 259 20.76 -26.17 -4.45
C TRP A 259 21.54 -27.50 -4.41
N LEU A 260 22.10 -27.96 -5.55
CA LEU A 260 22.97 -29.13 -5.65
C LEU A 260 24.46 -28.79 -5.40
N ASN A 261 24.86 -27.54 -5.63
CA ASN A 261 26.03 -26.98 -4.97
C ASN A 261 25.68 -26.72 -3.49
N THR A 262 25.82 -27.80 -2.71
CA THR A 262 25.77 -27.92 -1.25
C THR A 262 25.16 -26.76 -0.47
N VAL A 263 24.04 -27.02 0.21
CA VAL A 263 23.58 -26.17 1.33
C VAL A 263 24.67 -26.21 2.40
N HIS A 264 25.53 -25.19 2.40
CA HIS A 264 26.72 -25.15 3.26
C HIS A 264 26.34 -25.43 4.72
N PRO A 265 27.00 -26.37 5.44
CA PRO A 265 26.49 -26.88 6.72
C PRO A 265 26.14 -25.79 7.75
N SER A 266 26.89 -24.69 7.78
CA SER A 266 26.59 -23.53 8.64
C SER A 266 25.20 -22.92 8.43
N ARG A 267 24.58 -23.05 7.24
CA ARG A 267 23.21 -22.59 6.96
C ARG A 267 22.16 -23.52 7.57
N ILE A 268 22.43 -24.83 7.62
CA ILE A 268 21.59 -25.80 8.33
C ILE A 268 21.69 -25.54 9.83
N VAL A 269 22.92 -25.33 10.34
CA VAL A 269 23.16 -24.94 11.74
C VAL A 269 22.45 -23.62 12.09
N LEU A 270 22.53 -22.59 11.24
CA LEU A 270 21.79 -21.33 11.44
C LEU A 270 20.27 -21.52 11.41
N ALA A 271 19.73 -22.38 10.55
CA ALA A 271 18.29 -22.68 10.54
C ALA A 271 17.86 -23.45 11.80
N LEU A 272 18.67 -24.39 12.29
CA LEU A 272 18.41 -25.13 13.53
C LEU A 272 18.49 -24.21 14.76
N ILE A 273 19.51 -23.35 14.84
CA ILE A 273 19.62 -22.32 15.90
C ILE A 273 18.42 -21.36 15.81
N GLY A 274 18.08 -20.87 14.62
CA GLY A 274 16.92 -20.01 14.41
C GLY A 274 15.59 -20.66 14.82
N LEU A 275 15.42 -21.97 14.59
CA LEU A 275 14.26 -22.75 15.01
C LEU A 275 14.21 -22.91 16.54
N LEU A 276 15.32 -23.27 17.17
CA LEU A 276 15.42 -23.37 18.64
C LEU A 276 15.13 -22.02 19.31
N LEU A 277 15.63 -20.92 18.74
CA LEU A 277 15.35 -19.56 19.21
C LEU A 277 13.89 -19.12 18.97
N ALA A 278 13.22 -19.61 17.92
CA ALA A 278 11.79 -19.38 17.71
C ALA A 278 10.94 -20.16 18.72
N ILE A 279 11.32 -21.39 19.05
CA ILE A 279 10.67 -22.19 20.11
C ILE A 279 10.90 -21.54 21.48
N LEU A 280 12.11 -21.03 21.74
CA LEU A 280 12.42 -20.28 22.96
C LEU A 280 11.64 -18.96 23.01
N THR A 281 11.46 -18.27 21.88
CA THR A 281 10.61 -17.06 21.77
C THR A 281 9.17 -17.36 22.22
N TRP A 282 8.60 -18.48 21.79
CA TRP A 282 7.26 -18.89 22.23
C TRP A 282 7.24 -19.18 23.74
N ARG A 283 8.20 -19.96 24.24
CA ARG A 283 8.22 -20.42 25.64
C ARG A 283 8.62 -19.34 26.65
N ALA A 284 9.36 -18.32 26.24
CA ALA A 284 9.90 -17.28 27.11
C ALA A 284 9.12 -15.95 27.06
N ASN A 285 7.97 -15.88 26.37
CA ASN A 285 7.07 -14.73 26.38
C ASN A 285 5.65 -15.14 26.86
N PRO A 286 5.51 -15.65 28.10
CA PRO A 286 4.21 -16.08 28.63
C PRO A 286 3.26 -14.90 28.85
N SER A 287 1.97 -15.21 28.96
CA SER A 287 0.95 -14.29 29.48
C SER A 287 0.90 -12.93 28.79
N ASN A 288 1.09 -12.89 27.47
CA ASN A 288 1.10 -11.66 26.66
C ASN A 288 2.26 -10.66 26.96
N HIS A 289 3.36 -11.08 27.60
CA HIS A 289 4.49 -10.20 27.88
C HIS A 289 5.78 -10.60 27.17
N PHE A 290 6.45 -9.62 26.56
CA PHE A 290 7.83 -9.76 26.10
C PHE A 290 8.79 -9.76 27.30
N THR A 291 9.50 -10.86 27.52
CA THR A 291 10.66 -10.88 28.43
C THR A 291 11.94 -10.54 27.68
N SER A 292 12.98 -10.06 28.38
CA SER A 292 14.29 -9.80 27.78
C SER A 292 14.85 -11.04 27.06
N LEU A 293 14.68 -12.24 27.63
CA LEU A 293 15.12 -13.49 27.01
C LEU A 293 14.32 -13.80 25.75
N GLY A 294 12.99 -13.71 25.81
CA GLY A 294 12.11 -14.02 24.68
C GLY A 294 12.22 -13.01 23.54
N PHE A 295 12.37 -11.72 23.83
CA PHE A 295 12.60 -10.67 22.83
C PHE A 295 13.95 -10.81 22.12
N TRP A 296 15.05 -10.99 22.87
CA TRP A 296 16.37 -11.16 22.24
C TRP A 296 16.48 -12.50 21.49
N SER A 297 15.81 -13.55 21.97
CA SER A 297 15.66 -14.81 21.21
C SER A 297 14.91 -14.62 19.90
N TRP A 298 13.85 -13.80 19.89
CA TRP A 298 13.08 -13.49 18.69
C TRP A 298 13.92 -12.72 17.66
N MET A 299 14.61 -11.66 18.09
CA MET A 299 15.52 -10.90 17.23
C MET A 299 16.63 -11.78 16.66
N ALA A 300 17.26 -12.62 17.50
CA ALA A 300 18.29 -13.55 17.06
C ALA A 300 17.74 -14.65 16.12
N SER A 301 16.50 -15.12 16.32
CA SER A 301 15.82 -16.06 15.44
C SER A 301 15.60 -15.46 14.05
N ILE A 302 15.05 -14.25 13.96
CA ILE A 302 14.85 -13.52 12.69
C ILE A 302 16.19 -13.38 11.95
N ILE A 303 17.26 -12.99 12.65
CA ILE A 303 18.59 -12.84 12.05
C ILE A 303 19.14 -14.19 11.55
N CYS A 304 19.04 -15.25 12.35
CA CYS A 304 19.50 -16.58 11.96
C CYS A 304 18.75 -17.11 10.72
N TRP A 305 17.42 -16.98 10.69
CA TRP A 305 16.60 -17.36 9.55
C TRP A 305 16.86 -16.52 8.31
N ALA A 306 17.01 -15.19 8.46
CA ALA A 306 17.36 -14.32 7.34
C ALA A 306 18.72 -14.69 6.73
N LEU A 307 19.72 -15.01 7.55
CA LEU A 307 21.05 -15.45 7.11
C LEU A 307 21.04 -16.85 6.48
N ALA A 308 20.28 -17.80 7.03
CA ALA A 308 20.13 -19.14 6.47
C ALA A 308 19.46 -19.11 5.08
N LEU A 309 18.39 -18.31 4.93
CA LEU A 309 17.57 -18.19 3.73
C LEU A 309 18.13 -17.22 2.66
N ALA A 310 19.12 -16.40 3.02
CA ALA A 310 19.81 -15.44 2.14
C ALA A 310 20.37 -16.10 0.85
N PRO A 311 20.64 -15.33 -0.23
CA PRO A 311 21.32 -15.85 -1.43
C PRO A 311 22.62 -16.60 -1.09
N ALA A 312 22.97 -17.65 -1.86
CA ALA A 312 24.18 -18.44 -1.65
C ALA A 312 25.46 -17.57 -1.56
N GLN A 313 25.57 -16.60 -2.47
CA GLN A 313 26.65 -15.62 -2.60
C GLN A 313 26.66 -14.50 -1.53
N PHE A 314 25.71 -14.47 -0.60
CA PHE A 314 25.68 -13.46 0.47
C PHE A 314 26.60 -13.86 1.62
N ASN A 315 27.47 -12.93 2.03
CA ASN A 315 28.35 -13.07 3.19
C ASN A 315 28.28 -11.77 4.01
N ILE A 316 27.91 -11.88 5.29
CA ILE A 316 27.73 -10.73 6.17
C ILE A 316 29.03 -9.95 6.43
N LEU A 317 30.18 -10.63 6.51
CA LEU A 317 31.48 -9.98 6.74
C LEU A 317 31.88 -9.10 5.56
N THR A 318 31.65 -9.55 4.33
CA THR A 318 31.95 -8.75 3.13
C THR A 318 30.93 -7.64 2.90
N TRP A 319 29.70 -7.77 3.41
CA TRP A 319 28.70 -6.70 3.43
C TRP A 319 29.05 -5.61 4.47
N LEU A 320 29.37 -6.00 5.71
CA LEU A 320 29.83 -5.08 6.76
C LEU A 320 31.11 -4.35 6.36
N GLY A 321 32.11 -5.06 5.81
CA GLY A 321 33.36 -4.45 5.31
C GLY A 321 33.16 -3.48 4.12
N ARG A 322 31.99 -3.52 3.46
CA ARG A 322 31.59 -2.55 2.42
C ARG A 322 30.81 -1.36 2.98
N LEU A 323 30.23 -1.45 4.18
CA LEU A 323 29.39 -0.39 4.77
C LEU A 323 30.16 0.94 4.94
N PRO A 324 31.36 0.98 5.57
CA PRO A 324 32.11 2.23 5.73
C PRO A 324 32.55 2.83 4.40
N LYS A 325 32.91 2.00 3.42
CA LYS A 325 33.25 2.47 2.06
C LYS A 325 32.03 3.06 1.36
N LYS A 326 30.86 2.41 1.45
CA LYS A 326 29.61 2.88 0.86
C LYS A 326 29.16 4.19 1.48
N LEU A 327 29.20 4.32 2.82
CA LEU A 327 28.90 5.55 3.56
C LEU A 327 29.88 6.68 3.19
N ARG A 328 31.19 6.43 3.19
CA ARG A 328 32.21 7.43 2.82
C ARG A 328 32.15 7.83 1.33
N SER A 329 31.61 6.97 0.47
CA SER A 329 31.32 7.28 -0.95
C SER A 329 29.97 7.95 -1.19
N TRP A 330 29.10 8.04 -0.17
CA TRP A 330 27.75 8.59 -0.33
C TRP A 330 27.82 10.10 -0.52
N ARG A 331 27.47 10.54 -1.73
CA ARG A 331 27.26 11.94 -2.07
C ARG A 331 25.81 12.11 -2.51
N ILE A 332 25.13 13.12 -1.99
CA ILE A 332 23.79 13.50 -2.45
C ILE A 332 23.92 13.92 -3.93
N PRO A 333 23.29 13.21 -4.89
CA PRO A 333 23.46 13.53 -6.29
C PRO A 333 22.73 14.83 -6.60
N ARG A 334 23.48 15.86 -7.02
CA ARG A 334 22.96 17.21 -7.33
C ARG A 334 22.19 17.25 -8.65
N ASN A 335 21.15 16.42 -8.75
CA ASN A 335 20.29 16.26 -9.92
C ASN A 335 18.89 16.87 -9.69
N ARG A 336 18.12 17.04 -10.77
CA ARG A 336 16.79 17.65 -10.72
C ARG A 336 15.78 16.85 -9.88
N THR A 337 15.93 15.52 -9.79
CA THR A 337 15.06 14.67 -8.97
C THR A 337 15.23 14.95 -7.49
N VAL A 338 16.47 15.06 -6.98
CA VAL A 338 16.69 15.35 -5.55
C VAL A 338 16.15 16.73 -5.19
N PHE A 339 16.34 17.74 -6.05
CA PHE A 339 15.74 19.05 -5.84
C PHE A 339 14.20 18.99 -5.82
N ALA A 340 13.58 18.31 -6.78
CA ALA A 340 12.13 18.11 -6.81
C ALA A 340 11.62 17.36 -5.56
N LEU A 341 12.33 16.33 -5.10
CA LEU A 341 12.01 15.64 -3.84
C LEU A 341 12.13 16.55 -2.63
N LEU A 342 13.16 17.40 -2.52
CA LEU A 342 13.29 18.34 -1.40
C LEU A 342 12.14 19.35 -1.38
N VAL A 343 11.68 19.84 -2.55
CA VAL A 343 10.49 20.69 -2.66
C VAL A 343 9.22 19.94 -2.26
N ILE A 344 9.03 18.70 -2.73
CA ILE A 344 7.90 17.84 -2.35
C ILE A 344 7.90 17.56 -0.84
N MET A 345 9.07 17.31 -0.24
CA MET A 345 9.22 17.10 1.20
C MET A 345 8.92 18.36 2.01
N ALA A 346 9.31 19.54 1.53
CA ALA A 346 8.95 20.81 2.18
C ALA A 346 7.44 21.08 2.14
N ILE A 347 6.77 20.79 1.00
CA ILE A 347 5.31 20.87 0.88
C ILE A 347 4.63 19.83 1.77
N ALA A 348 5.15 18.60 1.81
CA ALA A 348 4.63 17.54 2.67
C ALA A 348 4.74 17.93 4.15
N ALA A 349 5.88 18.49 4.56
CA ALA A 349 6.12 18.99 5.91
C ALA A 349 5.19 20.16 6.26
N PHE A 350 4.96 21.11 5.35
CA PHE A 350 3.97 22.19 5.56
C PHE A 350 2.59 21.63 5.92
N PHE A 351 2.01 20.74 5.09
CA PHE A 351 0.72 20.12 5.37
C PHE A 351 0.66 19.34 6.69
N ARG A 352 1.80 18.91 7.21
CA ARG A 352 1.89 18.03 8.40
C ARG A 352 2.31 18.76 9.67
N LEU A 353 2.93 19.94 9.58
CA LEU A 353 3.42 20.74 10.71
C LEU A 353 2.70 22.08 10.89
N TYR A 354 2.08 22.64 9.84
CA TYR A 354 1.35 23.90 9.93
C TYR A 354 0.14 23.74 10.87
N GLN A 355 0.07 24.53 11.95
CA GLN A 355 -0.99 24.42 12.96
C GLN A 355 -1.12 22.98 13.52
N LEU A 356 -0.01 22.37 13.95
CA LEU A 356 -0.02 21.01 14.54
C LEU A 356 -0.44 21.01 16.01
N ASP A 357 -0.09 22.08 16.71
CA ASP A 357 -0.63 22.49 18.00
C ASP A 357 -2.17 22.57 17.94
N SER A 358 -2.73 23.41 17.05
CA SER A 358 -4.16 23.70 17.03
C SER A 358 -5.06 22.78 16.19
N ILE A 359 -4.51 21.93 15.28
CA ILE A 359 -5.33 21.11 14.37
C ILE A 359 -4.83 19.65 14.27
N PRO A 360 -5.65 18.65 14.67
CA PRO A 360 -6.91 18.79 15.44
C PRO A 360 -6.63 19.39 16.84
N PRO A 361 -7.56 20.17 17.43
CA PRO A 361 -7.33 20.77 18.73
C PRO A 361 -7.39 19.74 19.85
N GLU A 362 -8.43 18.90 19.85
CA GLU A 362 -8.82 18.07 20.99
C GLU A 362 -8.49 16.60 20.82
N MET A 363 -8.28 15.92 21.94
CA MET A 363 -8.12 14.46 21.98
C MET A 363 -9.46 13.72 21.82
N THR A 364 -9.37 12.44 21.47
CA THR A 364 -10.50 11.51 21.54
C THR A 364 -10.12 10.26 22.33
N SER A 365 -11.08 9.42 22.71
CA SER A 365 -10.82 8.18 23.48
C SER A 365 -9.75 7.27 22.85
N ASP A 366 -9.71 7.16 21.51
CA ASP A 366 -8.67 6.42 20.78
C ASP A 366 -7.25 7.02 20.96
N HIS A 367 -7.14 8.33 21.15
CA HIS A 367 -5.88 9.01 21.46
C HIS A 367 -5.48 8.80 22.93
N VAL A 368 -6.43 8.98 23.87
CA VAL A 368 -6.26 8.72 25.31
C VAL A 368 -5.72 7.31 25.51
N GLU A 369 -6.49 6.31 25.07
CA GLU A 369 -6.16 4.90 25.16
C GLU A 369 -4.78 4.56 24.59
N LYS A 370 -4.31 5.28 23.56
CA LYS A 370 -3.00 5.05 22.94
C LYS A 370 -1.85 5.70 23.70
N ILE A 371 -2.06 6.88 24.28
CA ILE A 371 -1.09 7.53 25.16
C ILE A 371 -0.93 6.71 26.45
N LEU A 372 -2.03 6.22 27.03
CA LEU A 372 -2.01 5.33 28.20
C LEU A 372 -1.35 3.97 27.91
N ASP A 373 -1.47 3.41 26.71
CA ASP A 373 -0.68 2.22 26.32
C ASP A 373 0.82 2.53 26.26
N ALA A 374 1.20 3.67 25.69
CA ALA A 374 2.61 4.07 25.56
C ALA A 374 3.23 4.44 26.91
N GLN A 375 2.47 5.07 27.82
CA GLN A 375 2.90 5.29 29.20
C GLN A 375 3.16 3.95 29.90
N ARG A 376 2.21 3.00 29.81
CA ARG A 376 2.40 1.66 30.38
C ARG A 376 3.66 0.95 29.86
N VAL A 377 4.08 1.19 28.62
CA VAL A 377 5.38 0.68 28.11
C VAL A 377 6.57 1.33 28.80
N LEU A 378 6.53 2.64 29.11
CA LEU A 378 7.56 3.31 29.93
C LEU A 378 7.59 2.76 31.36
N ASP A 379 6.42 2.43 31.92
CA ASP A 379 6.27 1.79 33.24
C ASP A 379 6.73 0.31 33.27
N GLY A 380 7.23 -0.21 32.14
CA GLY A 380 7.75 -1.59 32.00
C GLY A 380 6.73 -2.63 31.53
N THR A 381 5.52 -2.23 31.14
CA THR A 381 4.46 -3.10 30.63
C THR A 381 4.71 -3.49 29.16
N HIS A 382 5.65 -4.39 28.94
CA HIS A 382 6.04 -4.84 27.60
C HIS A 382 5.05 -5.85 26.99
N GLN A 383 3.84 -5.43 26.61
CA GLN A 383 2.83 -6.32 26.01
C GLN A 383 3.11 -6.70 24.55
N ILE A 384 2.79 -7.94 24.18
CA ILE A 384 2.92 -8.46 22.80
C ILE A 384 1.77 -7.93 21.92
N PHE A 385 0.58 -7.81 22.48
CA PHE A 385 -0.61 -7.22 21.89
C PHE A 385 -1.39 -6.47 22.97
N PHE A 386 -1.99 -5.32 22.66
CA PHE A 386 -2.72 -4.54 23.65
C PHE A 386 -4.24 -4.85 23.54
N PRO A 387 -4.84 -5.64 24.46
CA PRO A 387 -6.24 -6.06 24.33
C PRO A 387 -7.25 -4.92 24.57
N ASN A 388 -6.84 -3.87 25.29
CA ASN A 388 -7.63 -2.66 25.56
C ASN A 388 -8.18 -2.01 24.27
N ASN A 389 -9.33 -1.33 24.39
CA ASN A 389 -10.06 -0.75 23.27
C ASN A 389 -10.13 -1.73 22.08
N GLY A 390 -10.69 -2.92 22.34
CA GLY A 390 -11.01 -3.94 21.34
C GLY A 390 -9.84 -4.54 20.57
N GLY A 391 -8.62 -4.53 21.12
CA GLY A 391 -7.44 -5.15 20.53
C GLY A 391 -6.65 -4.22 19.58
N ARG A 392 -5.35 -4.07 19.87
CA ARG A 392 -4.45 -3.13 19.19
C ARG A 392 -3.05 -3.75 18.95
N GLU A 393 -2.65 -3.75 17.68
CA GLU A 393 -1.29 -4.06 17.22
C GLU A 393 -0.25 -3.07 17.84
N PRO A 394 0.93 -3.54 18.31
CA PRO A 394 1.71 -2.84 19.34
C PRO A 394 2.74 -1.81 18.87
N PHE A 395 3.18 -1.83 17.60
CA PHE A 395 4.43 -1.15 17.20
C PHE A 395 4.48 0.33 17.59
N GLN A 396 3.37 1.04 17.42
CA GLN A 396 3.36 2.49 17.60
C GLN A 396 3.30 2.93 19.07
N MET A 397 2.92 2.04 19.99
CA MET A 397 2.98 2.25 21.44
C MET A 397 4.45 2.26 21.88
N TYR A 398 5.20 1.23 21.46
CA TYR A 398 6.65 1.17 21.62
C TYR A 398 7.38 2.31 20.91
N ALA A 399 6.93 2.72 19.72
CA ALA A 399 7.54 3.85 19.00
C ALA A 399 7.32 5.19 19.73
N LEU A 400 6.15 5.41 20.35
CA LEU A 400 5.89 6.61 21.15
C LEU A 400 6.69 6.62 22.47
N ALA A 401 6.71 5.48 23.19
CA ALA A 401 7.54 5.33 24.38
C ALA A 401 9.05 5.50 24.08
N LEU A 402 9.53 5.01 22.93
CA LEU A 402 10.90 5.25 22.48
C LEU A 402 11.15 6.72 22.11
N PHE A 403 10.14 7.42 21.61
CA PHE A 403 10.22 8.82 21.18
C PHE A 403 10.26 9.79 22.38
N SER A 404 9.58 9.49 23.48
CA SER A 404 9.61 10.30 24.71
C SER A 404 10.92 10.20 25.51
N TYR A 405 11.84 9.29 25.17
CA TYR A 405 13.22 9.34 25.70
C TYR A 405 14.09 10.43 25.04
N LEU A 406 13.58 11.16 24.04
CA LEU A 406 14.27 12.31 23.48
C LEU A 406 14.16 13.52 24.44
N PRO A 407 15.26 14.24 24.74
CA PRO A 407 15.22 15.38 25.65
C PRO A 407 14.19 16.44 25.24
N GLY A 408 13.25 16.75 26.14
CA GLY A 408 12.16 17.70 25.91
C GLY A 408 10.93 17.17 25.17
N VAL A 409 10.79 15.84 25.01
CA VAL A 409 9.61 15.21 24.41
C VAL A 409 8.76 14.52 25.48
N GLU A 410 7.86 15.26 26.09
CA GLU A 410 6.86 14.72 27.02
C GLU A 410 5.86 13.82 26.29
N ILE A 411 5.33 12.80 26.98
CA ILE A 411 4.35 11.87 26.43
C ILE A 411 2.94 12.47 26.51
N GLY A 412 2.26 12.57 25.37
CA GLY A 412 0.97 13.25 25.28
C GLY A 412 0.55 13.50 23.84
N PHE A 413 -0.45 14.35 23.60
CA PHE A 413 -1.02 14.55 22.27
C PHE A 413 -0.01 15.16 21.28
N ALA A 414 0.83 16.09 21.72
CA ALA A 414 1.83 16.76 20.88
C ALA A 414 2.92 15.80 20.35
N SER A 415 3.46 14.92 21.20
CA SER A 415 4.46 13.91 20.80
C SER A 415 3.84 12.78 19.97
N LEU A 416 2.61 12.39 20.29
CA LEU A 416 1.77 11.48 19.49
C LEU A 416 1.56 12.02 18.06
N LYS A 417 1.18 13.29 17.91
CA LYS A 417 1.05 14.01 16.64
C LYS A 417 2.39 14.02 15.88
N LEU A 418 3.48 14.43 16.54
CA LEU A 418 4.79 14.57 15.92
C LEU A 418 5.37 13.22 15.42
N LEU A 419 5.16 12.13 16.15
CA LEU A 419 5.55 10.78 15.71
C LEU A 419 4.86 10.39 14.39
N ALA A 420 3.53 10.60 14.29
CA ALA A 420 2.78 10.30 13.08
C ALA A 420 3.22 11.16 11.88
N VAL A 421 3.61 12.42 12.12
CA VAL A 421 4.23 13.28 11.10
C VAL A 421 5.55 12.69 10.58
N ILE A 422 6.41 12.15 11.46
CA ILE A 422 7.67 11.50 11.06
C ILE A 422 7.41 10.26 10.20
N GLU A 423 6.50 9.38 10.63
CA GLU A 423 6.09 8.18 9.88
C GLU A 423 5.50 8.55 8.50
N SER A 424 4.68 9.60 8.45
CA SER A 424 4.14 10.12 7.20
C SER A 424 5.22 10.71 6.29
N LEU A 425 6.22 11.41 6.82
CA LEU A 425 7.30 11.99 6.02
C LEU A 425 8.26 10.91 5.48
N ILE A 426 8.47 9.81 6.20
CA ILE A 426 9.20 8.63 5.72
C ILE A 426 8.46 7.95 4.55
N THR A 427 7.14 8.03 4.51
CA THR A 427 6.30 7.42 3.46
C THR A 427 6.49 8.08 2.09
N ILE A 428 6.63 9.41 2.02
CA ILE A 428 6.74 10.17 0.76
C ILE A 428 7.92 9.73 -0.15
N PRO A 429 9.18 9.61 0.32
CA PRO A 429 10.28 9.13 -0.52
C PRO A 429 10.18 7.63 -0.85
N VAL A 430 9.53 6.82 -0.01
CA VAL A 430 9.22 5.41 -0.32
C VAL A 430 8.23 5.33 -1.48
N LEU A 431 7.21 6.19 -1.50
CA LEU A 431 6.25 6.28 -2.61
C LEU A 431 6.91 6.76 -3.92
N TRP A 432 7.90 7.67 -3.87
CA TRP A 432 8.73 7.98 -5.04
C TRP A 432 9.52 6.76 -5.55
N TRP A 433 10.10 5.96 -4.64
CA TRP A 433 10.78 4.73 -5.02
C TRP A 433 9.79 3.70 -5.60
N MET A 434 8.59 3.58 -5.05
CA MET A 434 7.51 2.71 -5.57
C MET A 434 7.18 3.03 -7.04
N GLY A 435 6.96 4.31 -7.38
CA GLY A 435 6.73 4.72 -8.78
C GLY A 435 7.92 4.41 -9.69
N ARG A 436 9.15 4.57 -9.19
CA ARG A 436 10.39 4.25 -9.92
C ARG A 436 10.58 2.75 -10.16
N GLU A 437 10.32 1.90 -9.17
CA GLU A 437 10.51 0.46 -9.28
C GLU A 437 9.43 -0.17 -10.19
N ILE A 438 8.16 0.23 -10.02
CA ILE A 438 7.05 -0.39 -10.75
C ILE A 438 7.05 0.04 -12.22
N VAL A 439 7.22 1.33 -12.52
CA VAL A 439 7.17 1.83 -13.90
C VAL A 439 8.56 1.86 -14.58
N GLY A 440 9.62 2.10 -13.82
CA GLY A 440 10.94 2.48 -14.34
C GLY A 440 11.83 1.35 -14.90
N GLU A 441 11.44 0.08 -14.75
CA GLU A 441 12.13 -1.09 -15.32
C GLU A 441 12.39 -0.95 -16.83
N ARG A 442 11.46 -0.32 -17.57
CA ARG A 442 11.54 -0.14 -19.03
C ARG A 442 11.90 1.28 -19.47
N ASP A 443 11.47 2.29 -18.70
CA ASP A 443 11.82 3.69 -18.92
C ASP A 443 12.07 4.35 -17.57
N GLN A 444 13.35 4.46 -17.21
CA GLN A 444 13.79 5.06 -15.95
C GLN A 444 13.40 6.54 -15.81
N ARG A 445 13.21 7.26 -16.92
CA ARG A 445 12.80 8.68 -16.93
C ARG A 445 11.29 8.78 -16.63
N LEU A 446 10.47 7.96 -17.28
CA LEU A 446 9.04 7.87 -16.98
C LEU A 446 8.81 7.36 -15.56
N GLY A 447 9.50 6.30 -15.11
CA GLY A 447 9.39 5.82 -13.73
C GLY A 447 9.80 6.86 -12.68
N ASN A 448 10.82 7.67 -12.97
CA ASN A 448 11.18 8.81 -12.13
C ASN A 448 10.12 9.93 -12.13
N SER A 449 9.51 10.20 -13.29
CA SER A 449 8.38 11.14 -13.40
C SER A 449 7.17 10.67 -12.59
N VAL A 450 6.78 9.39 -12.74
CA VAL A 450 5.68 8.77 -11.97
C VAL A 450 5.98 8.78 -10.47
N GLY A 451 7.20 8.44 -10.06
CA GLY A 451 7.60 8.53 -8.64
C GLY A 451 7.50 9.95 -8.09
N LEU A 452 7.90 10.98 -8.85
CA LEU A 452 7.78 12.37 -8.43
C LEU A 452 6.32 12.84 -8.37
N TRP A 453 5.48 12.46 -9.34
CA TRP A 453 4.04 12.75 -9.30
C TRP A 453 3.34 12.02 -8.14
N LEU A 454 3.67 10.76 -7.88
CA LEU A 454 3.12 9.96 -6.78
C LEU A 454 3.47 10.60 -5.42
N ALA A 455 4.75 10.93 -5.20
CA ALA A 455 5.17 11.63 -3.99
C ALA A 455 4.55 13.04 -3.87
N GLY A 456 4.42 13.79 -4.98
CA GLY A 456 3.85 15.14 -5.00
C GLY A 456 2.34 15.17 -4.72
N LEU A 457 1.56 14.27 -5.31
CA LEU A 457 0.12 14.17 -5.08
C LEU A 457 -0.18 13.69 -3.65
N VAL A 458 0.62 12.78 -3.09
CA VAL A 458 0.46 12.31 -1.70
C VAL A 458 1.01 13.31 -0.66
N ALA A 459 1.96 14.18 -1.04
CA ALA A 459 2.41 15.28 -0.19
C ALA A 459 1.27 16.27 0.12
N VAL A 460 0.39 16.55 -0.84
CA VAL A 460 -0.77 17.46 -0.69
C VAL A 460 -2.10 16.75 -0.42
N SER A 461 -2.16 15.41 -0.47
CA SER A 461 -3.39 14.61 -0.32
C SER A 461 -4.09 14.86 1.02
N TYR A 462 -5.34 15.34 0.97
CA TYR A 462 -6.24 15.46 2.13
C TYR A 462 -6.35 14.11 2.87
N TRP A 463 -6.64 13.00 2.17
CA TRP A 463 -6.77 11.67 2.77
C TRP A 463 -5.51 11.23 3.52
N HIS A 464 -4.31 11.44 2.95
CA HIS A 464 -3.06 11.11 3.63
C HIS A 464 -2.76 12.06 4.79
N VAL A 465 -3.10 13.35 4.68
CA VAL A 465 -2.89 14.35 5.73
C VAL A 465 -3.84 14.10 6.90
N ALA A 466 -5.11 13.81 6.65
CA ALA A 466 -6.09 13.46 7.67
C ALA A 466 -5.67 12.21 8.45
N ILE A 467 -5.26 11.13 7.76
CA ILE A 467 -4.70 9.93 8.41
C ILE A 467 -3.41 10.25 9.20
N THR A 468 -2.59 11.21 8.77
CA THR A 468 -1.39 11.64 9.52
C THR A 468 -1.78 12.36 10.81
N ARG A 469 -2.73 13.29 10.72
CA ARG A 469 -3.15 14.21 11.79
C ARG A 469 -4.06 13.55 12.83
N LEU A 470 -4.84 12.56 12.40
CA LEU A 470 -5.48 11.57 13.26
C LEU A 470 -4.47 10.84 14.16
N SER A 471 -3.16 10.91 13.86
CA SER A 471 -2.09 10.47 14.77
C SER A 471 -2.14 9.00 15.22
N LEU A 472 -2.97 8.21 14.57
CA LEU A 472 -3.17 6.78 14.81
C LEU A 472 -2.38 5.95 13.78
N ARG A 473 -2.08 4.72 14.20
CA ARG A 473 -1.34 3.63 13.52
C ARG A 473 -1.72 3.32 12.08
N ILE A 474 -2.85 3.82 11.62
CA ILE A 474 -3.32 3.78 10.23
C ILE A 474 -2.26 4.39 9.28
N ILE A 475 -1.52 5.42 9.72
CA ILE A 475 -0.47 6.08 8.92
C ILE A 475 0.66 5.15 8.47
N LEU A 476 0.86 4.01 9.14
CA LEU A 476 1.85 3.01 8.77
C LEU A 476 1.41 2.14 7.58
N MET A 477 0.11 2.06 7.26
CA MET A 477 -0.40 1.21 6.18
C MET A 477 0.12 1.58 4.79
N PRO A 478 0.09 2.85 4.34
CA PRO A 478 0.72 3.26 3.09
C PRO A 478 2.21 2.91 3.02
N LEU A 479 2.96 3.06 4.13
CA LEU A 479 4.38 2.76 4.22
C LEU A 479 4.67 1.26 4.03
N VAL A 480 4.07 0.39 4.84
CA VAL A 480 4.33 -1.06 4.77
C VAL A 480 3.83 -1.65 3.44
N THR A 481 2.71 -1.14 2.91
CA THR A 481 2.17 -1.59 1.61
C THR A 481 3.08 -1.16 0.46
N ALA A 482 3.59 0.07 0.46
CA ALA A 482 4.52 0.56 -0.56
C ALA A 482 5.86 -0.21 -0.52
N LEU A 483 6.42 -0.45 0.67
CA LEU A 483 7.61 -1.26 0.85
C LEU A 483 7.39 -2.71 0.36
N LEU A 484 6.28 -3.34 0.76
CA LEU A 484 5.97 -4.72 0.35
C LEU A 484 5.85 -4.85 -1.16
N VAL A 485 5.09 -3.96 -1.81
CA VAL A 485 4.83 -4.06 -3.25
C VAL A 485 6.08 -3.79 -4.10
N ILE A 486 6.99 -2.91 -3.66
CA ILE A 486 8.32 -2.72 -4.26
C ILE A 486 9.05 -4.06 -4.36
N TYR A 487 9.17 -4.78 -3.24
CA TYR A 487 9.91 -6.04 -3.21
C TYR A 487 9.16 -7.19 -3.89
N LEU A 488 7.83 -7.26 -3.80
CA LEU A 488 7.03 -8.22 -4.57
C LEU A 488 7.23 -8.03 -6.09
N VAL A 489 7.16 -6.79 -6.61
CA VAL A 489 7.31 -6.54 -8.05
C VAL A 489 8.71 -6.94 -8.55
N ARG A 490 9.76 -6.68 -7.77
CA ARG A 490 11.13 -7.15 -8.06
C ARG A 490 11.24 -8.68 -8.00
N ALA A 491 10.62 -9.29 -6.99
CA ALA A 491 10.57 -10.74 -6.82
C ALA A 491 9.86 -11.45 -7.98
N LEU A 492 8.80 -10.84 -8.52
CA LEU A 492 8.05 -11.28 -9.69
C LEU A 492 8.79 -11.08 -11.03
N ARG A 493 9.64 -10.05 -11.16
CA ARG A 493 10.41 -9.78 -12.38
C ARG A 493 11.71 -10.55 -12.46
N HIS A 494 12.42 -10.70 -11.34
CA HIS A 494 13.79 -11.22 -11.32
C HIS A 494 13.96 -12.57 -10.60
N ASN A 495 12.95 -13.02 -9.84
CA ASN A 495 12.97 -14.25 -9.05
C ASN A 495 14.25 -14.44 -8.19
N ARG A 496 14.72 -13.34 -7.57
CA ARG A 496 15.91 -13.31 -6.70
C ARG A 496 15.51 -13.64 -5.26
N ARG A 497 16.25 -14.55 -4.62
CA ARG A 497 16.02 -15.00 -3.23
C ARG A 497 15.88 -13.84 -2.23
N ALA A 498 16.67 -12.77 -2.42
CA ALA A 498 16.67 -11.60 -1.55
C ALA A 498 15.40 -10.73 -1.65
N ASP A 499 14.80 -10.60 -2.84
CA ASP A 499 13.60 -9.77 -3.00
C ASP A 499 12.38 -10.44 -2.33
N TRP A 500 12.26 -11.77 -2.45
CA TRP A 500 11.28 -12.57 -1.70
C TRP A 500 11.53 -12.55 -0.17
N LEU A 501 12.80 -12.60 0.27
CA LEU A 501 13.17 -12.50 1.69
C LEU A 501 12.75 -11.14 2.29
N TRP A 502 13.01 -10.04 1.59
CA TRP A 502 12.57 -8.70 2.03
C TRP A 502 11.05 -8.56 2.05
N ALA A 503 10.35 -9.07 1.02
CA ALA A 503 8.90 -9.08 1.03
C ALA A 503 8.32 -9.83 2.25
N GLY A 504 8.93 -10.97 2.63
CA GLY A 504 8.51 -11.73 3.81
C GLY A 504 8.80 -11.02 5.14
N LEU A 505 9.96 -10.37 5.27
CA LEU A 505 10.29 -9.57 6.45
C LEU A 505 9.30 -8.40 6.63
N ILE A 506 8.96 -7.71 5.55
CA ILE A 506 8.00 -6.60 5.56
C ILE A 506 6.58 -7.10 5.86
N LEU A 507 6.16 -8.22 5.27
CA LEU A 507 4.85 -8.84 5.54
C LEU A 507 4.74 -9.22 7.02
N GLY A 508 5.73 -9.92 7.57
CA GLY A 508 5.74 -10.34 8.97
C GLY A 508 5.74 -9.15 9.93
N PHE A 509 6.46 -8.07 9.62
CA PHE A 509 6.45 -6.84 10.39
C PHE A 509 5.11 -6.08 10.29
N SER A 510 4.42 -6.11 9.15
CA SER A 510 3.17 -5.37 8.95
C SER A 510 2.04 -5.78 9.92
N PHE A 511 2.05 -7.03 10.41
CA PHE A 511 1.13 -7.48 11.45
C PHE A 511 1.28 -6.74 12.79
N TYR A 512 2.41 -6.07 13.03
CA TYR A 512 2.65 -5.28 14.23
C TYR A 512 2.20 -3.82 14.09
N THR A 513 1.82 -3.36 12.88
CA THR A 513 1.50 -1.93 12.64
C THR A 513 0.01 -1.63 12.73
N TYR A 514 -0.86 -2.29 11.95
CA TYR A 514 -2.30 -2.01 11.95
C TYR A 514 -3.13 -3.17 11.38
N GLN A 515 -4.34 -3.35 11.88
CA GLN A 515 -5.25 -4.48 11.59
C GLN A 515 -5.49 -4.75 10.09
N ALA A 516 -5.52 -3.73 9.21
CA ALA A 516 -5.73 -3.93 7.77
C ALA A 516 -4.55 -4.64 7.07
N SER A 517 -3.37 -4.73 7.71
CA SER A 517 -2.24 -5.56 7.25
C SER A 517 -2.61 -7.02 7.01
N ARG A 518 -3.65 -7.52 7.71
CA ARG A 518 -4.17 -8.89 7.60
C ARG A 518 -4.69 -9.24 6.19
N MET A 519 -4.90 -8.27 5.30
CA MET A 519 -5.18 -8.51 3.86
C MET A 519 -3.93 -8.61 2.98
N LEU A 520 -2.76 -8.12 3.42
CA LEU A 520 -1.52 -8.18 2.64
C LEU A 520 -1.06 -9.61 2.28
N PRO A 521 -1.28 -10.67 3.09
CA PRO A 521 -1.02 -12.05 2.68
C PRO A 521 -1.77 -12.45 1.39
N VAL A 522 -3.00 -11.96 1.19
CA VAL A 522 -3.78 -12.20 -0.04
C VAL A 522 -3.07 -11.59 -1.25
N VAL A 523 -2.52 -10.37 -1.11
CA VAL A 523 -1.70 -9.73 -2.15
C VAL A 523 -0.47 -10.57 -2.50
N VAL A 524 0.21 -11.16 -1.50
CA VAL A 524 1.38 -12.04 -1.72
C VAL A 524 0.98 -13.36 -2.41
N VAL A 525 -0.17 -13.93 -2.06
CA VAL A 525 -0.71 -15.13 -2.73
C VAL A 525 -1.09 -14.84 -4.19
N ILE A 526 -1.76 -13.71 -4.48
CA ILE A 526 -2.07 -13.30 -5.86
C ILE A 526 -0.79 -13.01 -6.65
N ALA A 527 0.23 -12.38 -6.05
CA ALA A 527 1.54 -12.23 -6.66
C ALA A 527 2.15 -13.60 -7.02
N PHE A 528 2.15 -14.56 -6.10
CA PHE A 528 2.66 -15.91 -6.36
C PHE A 528 1.89 -16.64 -7.49
N ILE A 529 0.57 -16.53 -7.53
CA ILE A 529 -0.26 -17.08 -8.62
C ILE A 529 0.11 -16.44 -9.97
N LEU A 530 0.27 -15.10 -10.02
CA LEU A 530 0.74 -14.39 -11.22
C LEU A 530 2.15 -14.84 -11.65
N ALA A 531 3.02 -15.22 -10.71
CA ALA A 531 4.34 -15.78 -11.01
C ALA A 531 4.24 -17.17 -11.66
N LEU A 532 3.45 -18.07 -11.08
CA LEU A 532 3.25 -19.43 -11.61
C LEU A 532 2.61 -19.42 -13.01
N LEU A 533 1.63 -18.55 -13.25
CA LEU A 533 0.96 -18.39 -14.54
C LEU A 533 1.88 -17.87 -15.66
N LYS A 534 2.95 -17.14 -15.32
CA LYS A 534 3.91 -16.57 -16.29
C LYS A 534 5.23 -17.37 -16.39
N ALA A 535 5.47 -18.30 -15.47
CA ALA A 535 6.62 -19.20 -15.53
C ALA A 535 6.47 -20.22 -16.69
N PRO A 536 7.41 -20.23 -17.67
CA PRO A 536 7.25 -21.02 -18.90
C PRO A 536 7.44 -22.52 -18.67
N ASP A 537 8.30 -22.90 -17.73
CA ASP A 537 8.71 -24.28 -17.46
C ASP A 537 8.53 -24.68 -15.97
N PHE A 538 8.65 -25.98 -15.70
CA PHE A 538 8.47 -26.53 -14.35
C PHE A 538 9.60 -26.16 -13.36
N ALA A 539 10.85 -26.02 -13.81
CA ALA A 539 11.96 -25.65 -12.94
C ALA A 539 11.85 -24.18 -12.48
N THR A 540 11.39 -23.27 -13.35
CA THR A 540 11.06 -21.88 -12.98
C THR A 540 9.87 -21.83 -12.02
N ARG A 541 8.82 -22.65 -12.23
CA ARG A 541 7.69 -22.78 -11.28
C ARG A 541 8.16 -23.27 -9.91
N ARG A 542 8.98 -24.34 -9.87
CA ARG A 542 9.60 -24.86 -8.64
C ARG A 542 10.46 -23.81 -7.95
N ARG A 543 11.25 -23.02 -8.70
CA ARG A 543 12.05 -21.91 -8.15
C ARG A 543 11.17 -20.82 -7.54
N TYR A 544 10.06 -20.45 -8.19
CA TYR A 544 9.09 -19.54 -7.59
C TYR A 544 8.48 -20.10 -6.30
N ALA A 545 8.03 -21.36 -6.29
CA ALA A 545 7.47 -21.99 -5.09
C ALA A 545 8.49 -22.06 -3.93
N LEU A 546 9.74 -22.43 -4.21
CA LEU A 546 10.83 -22.44 -3.21
C LEU A 546 11.20 -21.06 -2.67
N ASN A 547 10.89 -19.97 -3.39
CA ASN A 547 11.14 -18.60 -2.96
C ASN A 547 9.90 -17.97 -2.30
N PHE A 548 8.69 -18.30 -2.73
CA PHE A 548 7.46 -18.01 -2.00
C PHE A 548 7.50 -18.67 -0.60
N GLY A 549 8.01 -19.90 -0.49
CA GLY A 549 8.25 -20.57 0.79
C GLY A 549 9.20 -19.82 1.75
N VAL A 550 10.17 -19.06 1.23
CA VAL A 550 10.98 -18.14 2.07
C VAL A 550 10.12 -17.04 2.66
N THR A 551 9.24 -16.48 1.83
CA THR A 551 8.39 -15.34 2.15
C THR A 551 7.42 -15.71 3.27
N VAL A 552 6.76 -16.86 3.13
CA VAL A 552 5.90 -17.45 4.16
C VAL A 552 6.69 -17.73 5.44
N LEU A 553 7.84 -18.43 5.34
CA LEU A 553 8.62 -18.84 6.51
C LEU A 553 9.19 -17.64 7.29
N ILE A 554 9.85 -16.68 6.63
CA ILE A 554 10.42 -15.52 7.33
C ILE A 554 9.32 -14.59 7.86
N SER A 555 8.19 -14.45 7.14
CA SER A 555 7.03 -13.70 7.63
C SER A 555 6.45 -14.34 8.88
N PHE A 556 6.38 -15.68 8.93
CA PHE A 556 5.91 -16.41 10.09
C PHE A 556 6.87 -16.25 11.28
N ILE A 557 8.19 -16.37 11.06
CA ILE A 557 9.21 -16.16 12.12
C ILE A 557 9.14 -14.75 12.72
N VAL A 558 8.90 -13.71 11.92
CA VAL A 558 8.65 -12.36 12.46
C VAL A 558 7.29 -12.30 13.19
N PHE A 559 6.26 -12.98 12.70
CA PHE A 559 4.93 -13.02 13.32
C PHE A 559 4.83 -13.89 14.60
N VAL A 560 5.83 -14.72 14.94
CA VAL A 560 5.78 -15.71 16.06
C VAL A 560 5.21 -15.15 17.38
N PRO A 561 5.66 -14.01 17.95
CA PRO A 561 5.06 -13.47 19.16
C PRO A 561 3.55 -13.20 19.07
N LEU A 562 3.11 -12.45 18.04
CA LEU A 562 1.68 -12.19 17.83
C LEU A 562 0.90 -13.47 17.52
N PHE A 563 1.51 -14.44 16.82
CA PHE A 563 0.87 -15.73 16.58
C PHE A 563 0.68 -16.51 17.90
N SER A 564 1.71 -16.56 18.74
CA SER A 564 1.68 -17.17 20.08
C SER A 564 0.58 -16.56 20.93
N TYR A 565 0.45 -15.23 20.95
CA TYR A 565 -0.67 -14.56 21.61
C TYR A 565 -2.02 -14.94 20.99
N SER A 566 -2.14 -14.93 19.66
CA SER A 566 -3.42 -15.19 18.96
C SER A 566 -3.98 -16.61 19.10
N VAL A 567 -3.23 -17.52 19.76
CA VAL A 567 -3.65 -18.89 20.10
C VAL A 567 -3.56 -19.20 21.61
N ASP A 568 -3.18 -18.22 22.45
CA ASP A 568 -3.06 -18.41 23.89
C ASP A 568 -4.42 -18.17 24.58
N GLU A 569 -5.15 -19.27 24.78
CA GLU A 569 -6.42 -19.30 25.48
C GLU A 569 -6.32 -18.78 26.93
N THR A 570 -5.13 -18.88 27.57
CA THR A 570 -4.96 -18.47 28.98
C THR A 570 -5.03 -16.94 29.20
N VAL A 571 -4.93 -16.16 28.11
CA VAL A 571 -5.04 -14.69 28.11
C VAL A 571 -6.20 -14.20 27.22
N GLY A 572 -7.16 -15.06 26.86
CA GLY A 572 -8.24 -14.73 25.92
C GLY A 572 -7.73 -14.33 24.53
N GLY A 573 -6.51 -14.73 24.17
CA GLY A 573 -5.79 -14.28 22.99
C GLY A 573 -6.52 -14.49 21.66
N PRO A 574 -7.17 -15.65 21.42
CA PRO A 574 -8.00 -15.86 20.24
C PRO A 574 -9.10 -14.81 20.08
N ASP A 575 -9.87 -14.52 21.13
CA ASP A 575 -10.97 -13.56 21.06
C ASP A 575 -10.45 -12.12 20.90
N HIS A 576 -9.51 -11.70 21.74
CA HIS A 576 -8.93 -10.36 21.67
C HIS A 576 -8.26 -10.06 20.33
N PHE A 577 -7.61 -11.06 19.71
CA PHE A 577 -6.94 -10.88 18.43
C PHE A 577 -7.90 -11.00 17.23
N TRP A 578 -8.84 -11.95 17.23
CA TRP A 578 -9.66 -12.27 16.04
C TRP A 578 -11.07 -11.65 16.02
N ARG A 579 -11.69 -11.29 17.17
CA ARG A 579 -13.08 -10.79 17.24
C ARG A 579 -13.37 -9.66 16.26
N ARG A 580 -12.54 -8.60 16.24
CA ARG A 580 -12.64 -7.45 15.30
C ARG A 580 -12.42 -7.79 13.83
N THR A 581 -11.99 -9.01 13.49
CA THR A 581 -11.90 -9.51 12.11
C THR A 581 -13.07 -10.45 11.80
N ALA A 582 -13.47 -11.31 12.74
CA ALA A 582 -14.62 -12.20 12.58
C ALA A 582 -15.95 -11.44 12.44
N GLY A 583 -16.27 -10.56 13.39
CA GLY A 583 -17.55 -9.84 13.40
C GLY A 583 -17.76 -8.92 12.19
N ARG A 584 -16.68 -8.34 11.67
CA ARG A 584 -16.71 -7.60 10.40
C ARG A 584 -17.04 -8.51 9.20
N LEU A 585 -16.44 -9.69 9.13
CA LEU A 585 -16.62 -10.66 8.03
C LEU A 585 -17.99 -11.37 8.03
N PHE A 586 -18.63 -11.53 9.19
CA PHE A 586 -19.83 -12.38 9.34
C PHE A 586 -21.04 -11.67 9.97
N GLY A 587 -20.90 -10.42 10.42
CA GLY A 587 -21.84 -9.77 11.35
C GLY A 587 -21.45 -10.06 12.81
N ASP A 588 -21.65 -9.09 13.71
CA ASP A 588 -21.42 -9.30 15.14
C ASP A 588 -22.53 -10.20 15.72
N ASP A 589 -23.80 -9.94 15.37
CA ASP A 589 -25.01 -10.69 15.77
C ASP A 589 -24.92 -12.21 15.59
N VAL A 590 -24.11 -12.67 14.62
CA VAL A 590 -23.93 -14.09 14.29
C VAL A 590 -22.92 -14.77 15.21
N ILE A 591 -21.93 -14.03 15.72
CA ILE A 591 -20.89 -14.53 16.62
C ILE A 591 -21.16 -14.25 18.10
N THR A 592 -22.11 -13.37 18.42
CA THR A 592 -22.48 -13.01 19.80
C THR A 592 -23.82 -13.58 20.23
N GLU A 593 -23.88 -14.12 21.44
CA GLU A 593 -25.10 -14.57 22.12
C GLU A 593 -25.20 -13.86 23.46
N THR A 594 -26.33 -13.20 23.74
CA THR A 594 -26.57 -12.53 25.02
C THR A 594 -27.16 -13.53 26.01
N ASP A 595 -26.54 -13.69 27.17
CA ASP A 595 -27.06 -14.57 28.23
C ASP A 595 -28.27 -13.97 28.97
N GLU A 596 -28.92 -14.77 29.82
CA GLU A 596 -30.07 -14.37 30.63
C GLU A 596 -29.73 -13.27 31.66
N GLU A 597 -28.45 -12.99 31.88
CA GLU A 597 -27.89 -11.97 32.80
C GLU A 597 -27.55 -10.66 32.04
N GLY A 598 -27.69 -10.64 30.71
CA GLY A 598 -27.44 -9.49 29.84
C GLY A 598 -26.02 -9.37 29.28
N ASN A 599 -25.13 -10.34 29.53
CA ASN A 599 -23.75 -10.30 29.05
C ASN A 599 -23.60 -10.91 27.67
N ILE A 600 -22.76 -10.28 26.84
CA ILE A 600 -22.49 -10.72 25.46
C ILE A 600 -21.36 -11.74 25.46
N ARG A 601 -21.69 -13.02 25.20
CA ARG A 601 -20.74 -14.13 25.08
C ARG A 601 -20.50 -14.49 23.60
N THR A 602 -19.35 -15.07 23.28
CA THR A 602 -19.01 -15.47 21.90
C THR A 602 -19.45 -16.91 21.63
N ARG A 603 -20.34 -17.13 20.65
CA ARG A 603 -20.85 -18.46 20.28
C ARG A 603 -19.97 -19.12 19.21
N ASN A 604 -19.77 -20.43 19.33
CA ASN A 604 -18.99 -21.22 18.37
C ASN A 604 -19.82 -21.54 17.10
N VAL A 605 -19.94 -20.55 16.20
CA VAL A 605 -20.72 -20.64 14.96
C VAL A 605 -20.18 -21.69 14.00
N THR A 606 -21.05 -22.56 13.48
CA THR A 606 -20.70 -23.61 12.51
C THR A 606 -20.38 -23.05 11.13
N PHE A 607 -19.79 -23.88 10.26
CA PHE A 607 -19.47 -23.49 8.88
C PHE A 607 -20.71 -23.24 8.01
N ALA A 608 -21.84 -23.89 8.30
CA ALA A 608 -23.09 -23.71 7.56
C ALA A 608 -23.72 -22.34 7.87
N GLU A 609 -23.92 -22.01 9.15
CA GLU A 609 -24.42 -20.72 9.61
C GLU A 609 -23.56 -19.55 9.09
N ARG A 610 -22.22 -19.71 9.02
CA ARG A 610 -21.31 -18.69 8.44
C ARG A 610 -21.49 -18.48 6.94
N ILE A 611 -21.91 -19.50 6.18
CA ILE A 611 -22.21 -19.37 4.75
C ILE A 611 -23.60 -18.73 4.57
N GLU A 612 -24.57 -19.10 5.40
CA GLU A 612 -25.92 -18.54 5.40
C GLU A 612 -25.88 -17.03 5.70
N ALA A 613 -25.28 -16.63 6.82
CA ALA A 613 -25.04 -15.24 7.18
C ALA A 613 -24.24 -14.46 6.11
N PHE A 614 -23.25 -15.08 5.47
CA PHE A 614 -22.52 -14.43 4.38
C PHE A 614 -23.43 -14.17 3.16
N ASN A 615 -24.29 -15.12 2.80
CA ASN A 615 -25.24 -14.98 1.68
C ASN A 615 -26.30 -13.90 1.97
N GLU A 616 -26.85 -13.86 3.18
CA GLU A 616 -27.78 -12.82 3.62
C GLU A 616 -27.17 -11.42 3.55
N ASN A 617 -25.87 -11.30 3.87
CA ASN A 617 -25.14 -10.04 3.84
C ASN A 617 -24.60 -9.64 2.46
N VAL A 618 -24.83 -10.41 1.38
CA VAL A 618 -24.39 -10.03 0.01
C VAL A 618 -24.92 -8.66 -0.44
N PRO A 619 -26.18 -8.24 -0.19
CA PRO A 619 -26.64 -6.89 -0.54
C PRO A 619 -25.87 -5.79 0.21
N VAL A 620 -25.58 -5.99 1.49
CA VAL A 620 -24.77 -5.05 2.31
C VAL A 620 -23.35 -4.98 1.77
N LEU A 621 -22.75 -6.13 1.43
CA LEU A 621 -21.43 -6.19 0.80
C LEU A 621 -21.41 -5.51 -0.58
N LEU A 622 -22.45 -5.66 -1.40
CA LEU A 622 -22.55 -4.97 -2.68
C LEU A 622 -22.65 -3.45 -2.52
N GLY A 623 -23.47 -2.96 -1.58
CA GLY A 623 -23.53 -1.54 -1.23
C GLY A 623 -22.20 -1.00 -0.71
N ASN A 624 -21.54 -1.75 0.18
CA ASN A 624 -20.22 -1.43 0.69
C ASN A 624 -19.13 -1.42 -0.41
N VAL A 625 -19.20 -2.32 -1.40
CA VAL A 625 -18.29 -2.32 -2.57
C VAL A 625 -18.58 -1.12 -3.48
N ARG A 626 -19.85 -0.79 -3.75
CA ARG A 626 -20.25 0.42 -4.49
C ARG A 626 -19.68 1.67 -3.84
N ASN A 627 -19.82 1.80 -2.51
CA ASN A 627 -19.34 2.93 -1.73
C ASN A 627 -17.82 3.08 -1.76
N VAL A 628 -17.03 2.03 -1.50
CA VAL A 628 -15.54 2.13 -1.52
C VAL A 628 -14.96 2.35 -2.92
N LEU A 629 -15.68 1.96 -3.98
CA LEU A 629 -15.30 2.32 -5.36
C LEU A 629 -15.59 3.79 -5.69
N LEU A 630 -16.61 4.38 -5.06
CA LEU A 630 -17.00 5.78 -5.25
C LEU A 630 -16.28 6.75 -4.29
N MET A 631 -15.59 6.26 -3.26
CA MET A 631 -14.92 7.08 -2.24
C MET A 631 -13.89 8.05 -2.83
N PHE A 632 -13.21 7.68 -3.91
CA PHE A 632 -12.19 8.49 -4.55
C PHE A 632 -12.73 9.75 -5.23
N ASN A 633 -13.99 9.74 -5.68
CA ASN A 633 -14.53 10.77 -6.59
C ASN A 633 -15.84 11.42 -6.11
N TRP A 634 -16.66 10.73 -5.30
CA TRP A 634 -18.02 11.19 -4.97
C TRP A 634 -18.30 11.35 -3.47
N LYS A 635 -18.05 10.31 -2.67
CA LYS A 635 -18.44 10.29 -1.25
C LYS A 635 -17.48 9.40 -0.45
N GLY A 636 -16.51 10.01 0.24
CA GLY A 636 -15.59 9.33 1.16
C GLY A 636 -16.16 9.14 2.57
N ASP A 637 -15.28 8.99 3.54
CA ASP A 637 -15.59 8.64 4.93
C ASP A 637 -16.57 9.63 5.60
N VAL A 638 -17.52 9.12 6.37
CA VAL A 638 -18.52 9.93 7.09
C VAL A 638 -18.05 10.35 8.49
N ALA A 639 -17.05 9.66 9.06
CA ALA A 639 -16.60 9.90 10.42
C ALA A 639 -15.78 11.19 10.52
N TRP A 640 -16.30 12.18 11.26
CA TRP A 640 -15.70 13.50 11.48
C TRP A 640 -14.25 13.44 12.00
N ILE A 641 -13.92 12.41 12.78
CA ILE A 641 -12.58 12.18 13.31
C ILE A 641 -11.58 11.75 12.22
N ASN A 642 -12.05 11.04 11.18
CA ASN A 642 -11.21 10.52 10.09
C ASN A 642 -10.91 11.57 9.01
N GLY A 643 -11.72 12.63 8.91
CA GLY A 643 -11.62 13.64 7.85
C GLY A 643 -12.86 14.53 7.75
N ALA A 644 -13.00 15.25 6.63
CA ALA A 644 -14.18 16.07 6.33
C ALA A 644 -15.35 15.14 5.94
N PRO A 645 -16.47 15.08 6.69
CA PRO A 645 -17.52 14.11 6.46
C PRO A 645 -18.06 14.09 5.03
N ASN A 646 -18.05 12.91 4.41
CA ASN A 646 -18.48 12.65 3.04
C ASN A 646 -17.62 13.36 1.97
N ALA A 647 -16.46 13.93 2.29
CA ALA A 647 -15.54 14.45 1.27
C ALA A 647 -14.91 13.29 0.46
N PRO A 648 -14.74 13.41 -0.87
CA PRO A 648 -13.98 12.40 -1.62
C PRO A 648 -12.53 12.31 -1.15
N GLU A 649 -11.97 11.09 -1.16
CA GLU A 649 -10.58 10.83 -0.72
C GLU A 649 -9.51 11.36 -1.69
N MET A 650 -9.93 11.95 -2.82
CA MET A 650 -9.08 12.67 -3.76
C MET A 650 -9.73 13.99 -4.16
N ASP A 651 -8.92 15.05 -4.28
CA ASP A 651 -9.33 16.30 -4.91
C ASP A 651 -9.74 16.11 -6.37
N THR A 652 -10.40 17.11 -6.96
CA THR A 652 -10.96 17.03 -8.31
C THR A 652 -9.91 16.69 -9.37
N PHE A 653 -8.68 17.21 -9.25
CA PHE A 653 -7.61 16.93 -10.20
C PHE A 653 -7.04 15.53 -10.00
N THR A 654 -6.74 15.13 -8.76
CA THR A 654 -6.25 13.79 -8.42
C THR A 654 -7.26 12.71 -8.79
N GLY A 655 -8.55 12.90 -8.50
CA GLY A 655 -9.64 12.00 -8.88
C GLY A 655 -9.87 11.92 -10.38
N THR A 656 -9.66 13.03 -11.12
CA THR A 656 -9.68 13.02 -12.60
C THR A 656 -8.50 12.22 -13.15
N LEU A 657 -7.29 12.46 -12.62
CA LEU A 657 -6.08 11.73 -12.99
C LEU A 657 -6.19 10.23 -12.63
N PHE A 658 -6.85 9.86 -11.54
CA PHE A 658 -7.09 8.47 -11.15
C PHE A 658 -7.96 7.73 -12.17
N LEU A 659 -9.05 8.33 -12.65
CA LEU A 659 -9.94 7.73 -13.65
C LEU A 659 -9.23 7.48 -15.00
N PHE A 660 -8.46 8.46 -15.51
CA PHE A 660 -7.59 8.21 -16.68
C PHE A 660 -6.45 7.25 -16.36
N GLY A 661 -5.95 7.26 -15.11
CA GLY A 661 -4.94 6.37 -14.60
C GLY A 661 -5.35 4.91 -14.70
N LEU A 662 -6.57 4.57 -14.29
CA LEU A 662 -7.16 3.23 -14.44
C LEU A 662 -7.15 2.77 -15.91
N LEU A 663 -7.65 3.61 -16.84
CA LEU A 663 -7.66 3.29 -18.28
C LEU A 663 -6.25 3.08 -18.83
N LEU A 664 -5.34 4.03 -18.57
CA LEU A 664 -3.95 3.97 -19.01
C LEU A 664 -3.20 2.78 -18.39
N TRP A 665 -3.55 2.36 -17.17
CA TRP A 665 -2.97 1.19 -16.53
C TRP A 665 -3.48 -0.13 -17.14
N VAL A 666 -4.75 -0.21 -17.54
CA VAL A 666 -5.28 -1.35 -18.33
C VAL A 666 -4.54 -1.46 -19.66
N PHE A 667 -4.34 -0.35 -20.40
CA PHE A 667 -3.53 -0.37 -21.62
C PHE A 667 -2.08 -0.79 -21.37
N ARG A 668 -1.46 -0.32 -20.26
CA ARG A 668 -0.11 -0.74 -19.82
C ARG A 668 -0.04 -2.25 -19.57
N MET A 669 -1.00 -2.81 -18.82
CA MET A 669 -1.10 -4.25 -18.53
C MET A 669 -1.23 -5.10 -19.81
N ILE A 670 -2.07 -4.68 -20.75
CA ILE A 670 -2.28 -5.37 -22.03
C ILE A 670 -1.01 -5.33 -22.88
N ARG A 671 -0.38 -4.15 -23.01
CA ARG A 671 0.81 -3.92 -23.85
C ARG A 671 2.04 -4.67 -23.35
N TYR A 672 2.36 -4.59 -22.06
CA TYR A 672 3.62 -5.11 -21.53
C TYR A 672 3.50 -6.51 -20.91
N ARG A 673 2.29 -6.93 -20.51
CA ARG A 673 2.02 -8.25 -19.90
C ARG A 673 2.89 -8.59 -18.68
N ASP A 674 3.45 -7.58 -18.03
CA ASP A 674 4.35 -7.68 -16.87
C ASP A 674 3.67 -8.31 -15.65
N ALA A 675 4.43 -8.99 -14.79
CA ALA A 675 3.86 -9.55 -13.56
C ALA A 675 3.50 -8.46 -12.53
N GLY A 676 4.33 -7.43 -12.39
CA GLY A 676 4.09 -6.31 -11.48
C GLY A 676 3.00 -5.36 -11.94
N ASP A 677 2.93 -5.04 -13.24
CA ASP A 677 1.86 -4.17 -13.76
C ASP A 677 0.46 -4.77 -13.48
N TRP A 678 0.33 -6.10 -13.50
CA TRP A 678 -0.93 -6.82 -13.22
C TRP A 678 -1.26 -6.94 -11.73
N LEU A 679 -0.27 -6.79 -10.84
CA LEU A 679 -0.48 -6.82 -9.39
C LEU A 679 -1.11 -5.52 -8.87
N MET A 680 -0.98 -4.37 -9.56
CA MET A 680 -1.41 -3.08 -9.02
C MET A 680 -2.94 -2.93 -8.87
N PRO A 681 -3.79 -3.31 -9.85
CA PRO A 681 -5.23 -3.28 -9.65
C PRO A 681 -5.70 -4.34 -8.64
N ALA A 682 -5.01 -5.48 -8.56
CA ALA A 682 -5.31 -6.50 -7.55
C ALA A 682 -5.01 -5.97 -6.13
N LEU A 683 -3.86 -5.32 -5.93
CA LEU A 683 -3.52 -4.64 -4.67
C LEU A 683 -4.56 -3.56 -4.32
N LEU A 684 -4.94 -2.71 -5.29
CA LEU A 684 -5.96 -1.69 -5.12
C LEU A 684 -7.27 -2.29 -4.59
N LEU A 685 -7.83 -3.31 -5.27
CA LEU A 685 -9.10 -3.92 -4.90
C LEU A 685 -9.02 -4.69 -3.56
N ILE A 686 -7.96 -5.46 -3.33
CA ILE A 686 -7.77 -6.22 -2.08
C ILE A 686 -7.68 -5.28 -0.87
N MET A 687 -7.04 -4.11 -1.01
CA MET A 687 -6.90 -3.17 0.11
C MET A 687 -8.10 -2.21 0.28
N LEU A 688 -9.15 -2.31 -0.55
CA LEU A 688 -10.47 -1.76 -0.27
C LEU A 688 -11.33 -2.72 0.58
N PHE A 689 -11.03 -4.03 0.56
CA PHE A 689 -11.80 -5.03 1.31
C PHE A 689 -11.86 -4.83 2.83
N PRO A 690 -10.84 -4.29 3.56
CA PRO A 690 -10.98 -3.97 4.98
C PRO A 690 -12.11 -2.97 5.29
N SER A 691 -12.50 -2.14 4.33
CA SER A 691 -13.70 -1.30 4.43
C SER A 691 -14.94 -2.00 3.90
N ALA A 692 -14.85 -2.66 2.74
CA ALA A 692 -16.01 -3.30 2.10
C ALA A 692 -16.61 -4.43 2.96
N LEU A 693 -15.75 -5.22 3.61
CA LEU A 693 -16.09 -6.30 4.53
C LEU A 693 -16.34 -5.78 5.97
N SER A 694 -16.78 -4.53 6.16
CA SER A 694 -17.19 -4.00 7.47
C SER A 694 -18.70 -4.12 7.64
N ILE A 695 -19.21 -5.36 7.57
CA ILE A 695 -20.65 -5.66 7.41
C ILE A 695 -21.46 -5.19 8.62
N ALA A 696 -20.98 -5.43 9.84
CA ALA A 696 -21.63 -4.98 11.09
C ALA A 696 -21.69 -3.45 11.27
N TYR A 697 -20.93 -2.66 10.50
CA TYR A 697 -20.87 -1.20 10.60
C TYR A 697 -21.03 -0.54 9.22
N PRO A 698 -22.19 -0.70 8.54
CA PRO A 698 -22.38 -0.25 7.17
C PRO A 698 -22.52 1.28 7.06
N LEU A 699 -22.91 1.95 8.16
CA LEU A 699 -22.92 3.41 8.25
C LEU A 699 -21.51 4.01 8.17
N GLU A 700 -20.49 3.26 8.62
CA GLU A 700 -19.07 3.64 8.56
C GLU A 700 -18.42 3.20 7.23
N ASN A 701 -19.20 3.10 6.14
CA ASN A 701 -18.72 2.74 4.83
C ASN A 701 -19.03 3.84 3.79
N PRO A 702 -18.02 4.30 2.99
CA PRO A 702 -16.64 3.83 2.99
C PRO A 702 -15.86 4.36 4.20
N SER A 703 -14.73 3.73 4.52
CA SER A 703 -13.84 4.19 5.59
C SER A 703 -12.43 4.45 5.07
N ALA A 704 -12.01 5.71 5.17
CA ALA A 704 -10.70 6.22 4.78
C ALA A 704 -9.57 5.47 5.49
N THR A 705 -9.77 5.16 6.77
CA THR A 705 -8.77 4.54 7.63
C THR A 705 -8.61 3.04 7.35
N ARG A 706 -9.73 2.33 7.16
CA ARG A 706 -9.74 0.91 6.77
C ARG A 706 -9.15 0.70 5.37
N ALA A 707 -9.49 1.58 4.42
CA ALA A 707 -9.01 1.55 3.05
C ALA A 707 -7.59 2.12 2.84
N SER A 708 -6.92 2.59 3.90
CA SER A 708 -5.59 3.25 3.84
C SER A 708 -4.51 2.48 3.07
N GLY A 709 -4.54 1.15 3.08
CA GLY A 709 -3.63 0.31 2.28
C GLY A 709 -3.83 0.40 0.76
N ALA A 710 -4.97 0.90 0.28
CA ALA A 710 -5.22 1.11 -1.15
C ALA A 710 -4.54 2.39 -1.69
N LEU A 711 -4.22 3.34 -0.81
CA LEU A 711 -3.68 4.66 -1.15
C LEU A 711 -2.45 4.60 -2.08
N PRO A 712 -1.40 3.77 -1.82
CA PRO A 712 -0.24 3.71 -2.70
C PRO A 712 -0.57 3.25 -4.14
N ALA A 713 -1.55 2.35 -4.31
CA ALA A 713 -1.95 1.85 -5.62
C ALA A 713 -2.85 2.85 -6.37
N ALA A 714 -3.80 3.48 -5.68
CA ALA A 714 -4.69 4.49 -6.27
C ALA A 714 -3.91 5.73 -6.74
N TYR A 715 -3.04 6.28 -5.90
CA TYR A 715 -2.20 7.42 -6.26
C TYR A 715 -1.14 7.08 -7.32
N LEU A 716 -0.65 5.82 -7.39
CA LEU A 716 0.25 5.39 -8.48
C LEU A 716 -0.44 5.50 -9.85
N MET A 717 -1.73 5.16 -9.94
CA MET A 717 -2.49 5.26 -11.19
C MET A 717 -2.71 6.73 -11.58
N ALA A 718 -3.08 7.60 -10.63
CA ALA A 718 -3.18 9.04 -10.86
C ALA A 718 -1.84 9.65 -11.31
N ALA A 719 -0.74 9.28 -10.65
CA ALA A 719 0.61 9.70 -11.01
C ALA A 719 1.06 9.18 -12.38
N PHE A 720 0.59 8.00 -12.81
CA PHE A 720 0.85 7.47 -14.15
C PHE A 720 0.16 8.32 -15.23
N ALA A 721 -1.10 8.69 -15.04
CA ALA A 721 -1.80 9.61 -15.94
C ALA A 721 -1.10 10.98 -16.03
N ALA A 722 -0.72 11.56 -14.88
CA ALA A 722 -0.03 12.84 -14.82
C ALA A 722 1.33 12.81 -15.55
N ALA A 723 2.12 11.76 -15.33
CA ALA A 723 3.41 11.59 -15.99
C ALA A 723 3.29 11.41 -17.51
N ILE A 724 2.29 10.65 -17.99
CA ILE A 724 2.01 10.47 -19.42
C ILE A 724 1.52 11.78 -20.06
N LEU A 725 0.56 12.48 -19.44
CA LEU A 725 0.06 13.76 -19.94
C LEU A 725 1.19 14.80 -20.08
N VAL A 726 2.06 14.91 -19.07
CA VAL A 726 3.26 15.75 -19.13
C VAL A 726 4.24 15.27 -20.22
N GLN A 727 4.45 13.97 -20.40
CA GLN A 727 5.34 13.44 -21.43
C GLN A 727 4.85 13.78 -22.85
N GLU A 728 3.55 13.70 -23.12
CA GLU A 728 2.95 14.03 -24.41
C GLU A 728 2.91 15.56 -24.65
N LEU A 729 2.55 16.37 -23.65
CA LEU A 729 2.59 17.84 -23.76
C LEU A 729 4.01 18.35 -24.09
N ASN A 730 5.05 17.74 -23.51
CA ASN A 730 6.44 18.11 -23.82
C ASN A 730 6.85 17.84 -25.29
N ARG A 731 6.15 16.97 -26.04
CA ARG A 731 6.45 16.74 -27.47
C ARG A 731 6.07 17.92 -28.37
N LEU A 732 5.17 18.81 -27.93
CA LEU A 732 4.87 20.07 -28.62
C LEU A 732 6.04 21.07 -28.61
N GLY A 733 7.08 20.85 -27.80
CA GLY A 733 8.14 21.83 -27.49
C GLY A 733 9.06 22.23 -28.64
N ARG A 734 8.82 21.71 -29.85
CA ARG A 734 9.60 22.00 -31.06
C ARG A 734 8.98 23.10 -31.94
N ILE A 735 7.81 23.63 -31.57
CA ILE A 735 7.14 24.77 -32.21
C ILE A 735 7.62 26.09 -31.56
N LYS A 736 7.64 27.22 -32.28
CA LYS A 736 8.15 28.51 -31.74
C LYS A 736 7.28 29.07 -30.59
N LEU A 737 5.96 29.18 -30.75
CA LEU A 737 5.04 29.47 -29.62
C LEU A 737 5.17 28.36 -28.55
N ALA A 738 5.41 27.13 -29.01
CA ALA A 738 5.69 25.94 -28.22
C ALA A 738 6.64 26.21 -27.03
N LYS A 739 7.67 27.06 -27.21
CA LYS A 739 8.70 27.33 -26.19
C LYS A 739 8.22 28.11 -24.96
N ILE A 740 7.09 28.81 -25.03
CA ILE A 740 6.53 29.54 -23.87
C ILE A 740 5.72 28.59 -22.96
N SER A 741 5.03 27.62 -23.56
CA SER A 741 4.24 26.61 -22.84
C SER A 741 5.02 25.32 -22.52
N ILE A 742 6.06 24.99 -23.28
CA ILE A 742 6.91 23.80 -23.04
C ILE A 742 8.21 24.19 -22.30
N ASN A 743 8.02 24.89 -21.19
CA ASN A 743 8.65 24.45 -19.95
C ASN A 743 7.56 23.71 -19.17
N ALA A 744 7.84 22.49 -18.70
CA ALA A 744 6.88 21.63 -17.98
C ALA A 744 6.31 22.24 -16.67
N GLY A 745 6.73 23.46 -16.33
CA GLY A 745 6.21 24.24 -15.21
C GLY A 745 4.72 24.52 -15.29
N TRP A 746 4.10 24.79 -16.44
CA TRP A 746 2.67 25.23 -16.45
C TRP A 746 1.69 24.17 -15.91
N VAL A 747 1.92 22.88 -16.13
CA VAL A 747 1.12 21.81 -15.49
C VAL A 747 1.40 21.76 -13.99
N LEU A 748 2.66 21.95 -13.56
CA LEU A 748 3.07 22.02 -12.16
C LEU A 748 2.64 23.33 -11.45
N VAL A 749 2.31 24.39 -12.20
CA VAL A 749 1.94 25.74 -11.71
C VAL A 749 0.42 25.93 -11.68
N LEU A 750 -0.35 25.12 -12.41
CA LEU A 750 -1.81 25.13 -12.35
C LEU A 750 -2.38 23.94 -11.56
N VAL A 751 -1.90 22.71 -11.81
CA VAL A 751 -2.47 21.51 -11.17
C VAL A 751 -2.06 21.39 -9.71
N ILE A 752 -0.76 21.56 -9.38
CA ILE A 752 -0.31 21.42 -8.00
C ILE A 752 -0.84 22.56 -7.10
N PRO A 753 -0.82 23.86 -7.49
CA PRO A 753 -1.41 24.91 -6.65
C PRO A 753 -2.94 24.79 -6.49
N PHE A 754 -3.68 24.29 -7.49
CA PHE A 754 -5.11 24.03 -7.31
C PHE A 754 -5.35 22.84 -6.38
N ALA A 755 -4.66 21.72 -6.58
CA ALA A 755 -4.76 20.56 -5.69
C ALA A 755 -4.32 20.93 -4.25
N PHE A 756 -3.24 21.70 -4.11
CA PHE A 756 -2.81 22.28 -2.83
C PHE A 756 -3.93 23.07 -2.19
N PHE A 757 -4.55 24.03 -2.90
CA PHE A 757 -5.60 24.88 -2.35
C PHE A 757 -6.87 24.07 -1.99
N GLN A 758 -7.28 23.13 -2.84
CA GLN A 758 -8.45 22.29 -2.60
C GLN A 758 -8.24 21.37 -1.39
N ASN A 759 -7.14 20.62 -1.33
CA ASN A 759 -6.85 19.75 -0.18
C ASN A 759 -6.55 20.57 1.10
N TYR A 760 -5.96 21.77 0.98
CA TYR A 760 -5.78 22.70 2.10
C TYR A 760 -7.13 23.09 2.68
N LYS A 761 -8.07 23.55 1.85
CA LYS A 761 -9.43 23.88 2.31
C LYS A 761 -10.12 22.67 2.94
N THR A 762 -10.11 21.52 2.28
CA THR A 762 -10.80 20.33 2.80
C THR A 762 -10.24 19.86 4.16
N TYR A 763 -8.93 20.04 4.42
CA TYR A 763 -8.33 19.67 5.70
C TYR A 763 -8.38 20.77 6.77
N PHE A 764 -7.97 22.00 6.45
CA PHE A 764 -7.80 23.10 7.41
C PHE A 764 -9.05 23.97 7.60
N GLU A 765 -10.04 23.90 6.69
CA GLU A 765 -11.34 24.58 6.84
C GLU A 765 -12.45 23.54 7.04
N ASP A 766 -12.76 22.73 6.02
CA ASP A 766 -13.97 21.90 6.02
C ASP A 766 -13.95 20.79 7.10
N HIS A 767 -12.82 20.08 7.25
CA HIS A 767 -12.64 19.10 8.34
C HIS A 767 -12.51 19.78 9.71
N LEU A 768 -11.83 20.92 9.82
CA LEU A 768 -11.73 21.64 11.09
C LEU A 768 -13.11 22.05 11.61
N GLN A 769 -13.98 22.61 10.76
CA GLN A 769 -15.35 22.96 11.14
C GLN A 769 -16.17 21.73 11.57
N ALA A 770 -16.01 20.59 10.86
CA ALA A 770 -16.65 19.34 11.26
C ALA A 770 -16.13 18.80 12.60
N TYR A 771 -14.82 18.89 12.85
CA TYR A 771 -14.18 18.48 14.10
C TYR A 771 -14.68 19.33 15.27
N LEU A 772 -14.66 20.65 15.12
CA LEU A 772 -15.15 21.63 16.09
C LEU A 772 -16.66 21.53 16.38
N SER A 773 -17.42 20.80 15.58
CA SER A 773 -18.84 20.51 15.82
C SER A 773 -19.10 19.16 16.49
N ALA A 774 -18.04 18.42 16.85
CA ALA A 774 -18.12 17.04 17.35
C ALA A 774 -17.06 16.65 18.41
N SER A 775 -15.99 17.44 18.57
CA SER A 775 -15.08 17.38 19.73
C SER A 775 -15.73 17.95 21.00
N LEU A 776 -15.11 17.72 22.15
CA LEU A 776 -15.40 18.44 23.39
C LEU A 776 -14.10 19.14 23.86
N PRO A 777 -14.17 20.35 24.45
CA PRO A 777 -12.99 21.20 24.69
C PRO A 777 -12.18 20.82 25.94
N TYR A 778 -11.52 19.67 25.92
CA TYR A 778 -10.64 19.20 27.00
C TYR A 778 -9.45 20.15 27.24
N SER A 779 -8.91 20.79 26.20
CA SER A 779 -7.74 21.67 26.31
C SER A 779 -8.00 22.97 27.09
N ASP A 780 -9.26 23.43 27.20
CA ASP A 780 -9.65 24.53 28.11
C ASP A 780 -9.81 24.01 29.55
N GLY A 781 -10.45 22.85 29.74
CA GLY A 781 -10.57 22.20 31.04
C GLY A 781 -9.23 21.84 31.68
N GLY A 782 -8.32 21.23 30.92
CA GLY A 782 -7.01 20.79 31.38
C GLY A 782 -6.12 21.96 31.79
N ARG A 783 -6.24 23.09 31.08
CA ARG A 783 -5.57 24.36 31.43
C ARG A 783 -6.08 24.94 32.75
N ILE A 784 -7.38 24.82 33.03
CA ILE A 784 -7.96 25.22 34.32
C ILE A 784 -7.52 24.26 35.44
N LEU A 785 -7.57 22.94 35.20
CA LEU A 785 -7.14 21.91 36.16
C LEU A 785 -5.67 22.10 36.56
N ARG A 786 -4.78 22.25 35.56
CA ARG A 786 -3.36 22.54 35.76
C ARG A 786 -3.15 23.88 36.48
N GLY A 787 -3.78 24.95 35.98
CA GLY A 787 -3.64 26.29 36.57
C GLY A 787 -4.07 26.34 38.03
N PHE A 788 -5.15 25.65 38.39
CA PHE A 788 -5.63 25.48 39.76
C PHE A 788 -4.61 24.71 40.62
N ALA A 789 -4.13 23.56 40.14
CA ALA A 789 -3.17 22.72 40.88
C ALA A 789 -1.77 23.37 41.03
N GLU A 790 -1.39 24.26 40.12
CA GLU A 790 -0.14 25.05 40.18
C GLU A 790 -0.28 26.36 40.99
N SER A 791 -1.48 26.69 41.52
CA SER A 791 -1.73 27.92 42.29
C SER A 791 -2.55 27.70 43.58
N ASP A 792 -3.87 27.83 43.50
CA ASP A 792 -4.79 27.90 44.64
C ASP A 792 -5.14 26.52 45.25
N GLY A 793 -4.90 25.45 44.49
CA GLY A 793 -5.37 24.09 44.76
C GLY A 793 -4.27 23.04 44.71
N SER A 794 -4.68 21.80 44.39
CA SER A 794 -3.80 20.67 44.07
C SER A 794 -4.52 19.76 43.07
N TYR A 795 -3.83 18.79 42.48
CA TYR A 795 -4.48 17.78 41.63
C TYR A 795 -5.38 16.83 42.43
N GLY A 796 -5.13 16.64 43.73
CA GLY A 796 -5.99 15.91 44.67
C GLY A 796 -7.23 16.69 45.13
N ASN A 797 -7.22 18.01 45.00
CA ASN A 797 -8.34 18.90 45.36
C ASN A 797 -9.33 19.16 44.21
N ALA A 798 -9.01 18.69 42.99
CA ALA A 798 -9.84 18.85 41.81
C ALA A 798 -10.54 17.53 41.42
N PHE A 799 -11.81 17.60 41.00
CA PHE A 799 -12.63 16.45 40.62
C PHE A 799 -13.48 16.76 39.39
N MET A 800 -13.81 15.74 38.58
CA MET A 800 -14.73 15.87 37.45
C MET A 800 -15.94 14.94 37.65
N ILE A 801 -17.14 15.50 37.69
CA ILE A 801 -18.38 14.74 37.80
C ILE A 801 -18.81 14.30 36.39
N ALA A 802 -18.98 12.99 36.19
CA ALA A 802 -19.33 12.44 34.89
C ALA A 802 -20.79 12.73 34.52
N PHE A 803 -21.04 13.00 33.24
CA PHE A 803 -22.37 13.24 32.68
C PHE A 803 -22.54 12.46 31.36
N PRO A 804 -23.75 11.99 31.01
CA PRO A 804 -23.97 11.23 29.77
C PRO A 804 -23.47 11.96 28.52
N TYR A 805 -22.69 11.26 27.70
CA TYR A 805 -22.07 11.76 26.46
C TYR A 805 -21.13 12.99 26.63
N TRP A 806 -20.64 13.25 27.85
CA TRP A 806 -19.72 14.34 28.15
C TRP A 806 -18.25 13.87 28.27
N TRP A 807 -17.44 14.54 29.09
CA TRP A 807 -15.99 14.40 29.17
C TRP A 807 -15.48 13.05 29.74
N ASP A 808 -14.37 12.57 29.17
CA ASP A 808 -13.48 11.58 29.77
C ASP A 808 -12.43 12.27 30.67
N HIS A 809 -12.45 11.98 31.97
CA HIS A 809 -11.51 12.56 32.96
C HIS A 809 -10.03 12.29 32.61
N ARG A 810 -9.75 11.21 31.86
CA ARG A 810 -8.38 10.85 31.46
C ARG A 810 -7.86 11.76 30.35
N ALA A 811 -8.74 12.30 29.49
CA ALA A 811 -8.38 13.35 28.54
C ALA A 811 -8.14 14.68 29.27
N LEU A 812 -9.01 15.02 30.23
CA LEU A 812 -8.88 16.21 31.07
C LEU A 812 -7.55 16.22 31.87
N GLY A 813 -7.16 15.07 32.43
CA GLY A 813 -5.87 14.88 33.09
C GLY A 813 -4.67 15.01 32.12
N LEU A 814 -4.76 14.40 30.93
CA LEU A 814 -3.67 14.46 29.94
C LEU A 814 -3.43 15.88 29.40
N GLU A 815 -4.48 16.67 29.16
CA GLU A 815 -4.37 18.09 28.80
C GLU A 815 -3.87 18.97 29.97
N ALA A 816 -4.01 18.51 31.22
CA ALA A 816 -3.36 19.11 32.39
C ALA A 816 -1.89 18.67 32.58
N GLY A 817 -1.41 17.67 31.82
CA GLY A 817 -0.05 17.13 31.90
C GLY A 817 0.12 15.91 32.80
N LEU A 818 -0.96 15.17 33.09
CA LEU A 818 -0.94 13.97 33.93
C LEU A 818 -1.54 12.76 33.21
N THR A 819 -0.82 11.63 33.23
CA THR A 819 -1.23 10.38 32.58
C THR A 819 -2.31 9.60 33.34
N ASP A 820 -2.47 9.86 34.64
CA ASP A 820 -3.08 8.94 35.59
C ASP A 820 -3.94 9.66 36.65
N TRP A 821 -4.36 10.91 36.36
CA TRP A 821 -5.24 11.69 37.23
C TRP A 821 -6.58 10.95 37.51
N PRO A 822 -6.85 10.52 38.75
CA PRO A 822 -7.89 9.52 39.02
C PRO A 822 -9.25 10.09 39.40
N ASN A 823 -9.39 11.43 39.48
CA ASN A 823 -10.51 12.10 40.14
C ASN A 823 -11.77 12.24 39.26
N GLY A 824 -12.06 11.23 38.43
CA GLY A 824 -13.30 11.10 37.66
C GLY A 824 -14.40 10.41 38.44
N ILE A 825 -15.41 11.18 38.87
CA ILE A 825 -16.51 10.73 39.73
C ILE A 825 -17.72 10.35 38.87
N VAL A 826 -18.04 9.04 38.80
CA VAL A 826 -19.10 8.51 37.92
C VAL A 826 -20.52 8.83 38.40
N LYS A 827 -20.69 9.09 39.70
CA LYS A 827 -21.97 9.37 40.37
C LYS A 827 -21.79 10.53 41.33
N ARG A 828 -22.61 11.58 41.26
CA ARG A 828 -22.46 12.77 42.14
C ARG A 828 -22.57 12.43 43.63
N GLU A 829 -23.29 11.37 43.97
CA GLU A 829 -23.45 10.86 45.33
C GLU A 829 -22.15 10.27 45.92
N ASP A 830 -21.18 9.89 45.05
CA ASP A 830 -19.88 9.36 45.47
C ASP A 830 -18.86 10.46 45.86
N ILE A 831 -19.16 11.75 45.69
CA ILE A 831 -18.25 12.87 46.01
C ILE A 831 -17.63 12.74 47.42
N PRO A 832 -18.39 12.51 48.51
CA PRO A 832 -17.81 12.38 49.85
C PRO A 832 -16.82 11.21 49.96
N ARG A 833 -17.10 10.10 49.28
CA ARG A 833 -16.21 8.93 49.22
C ARG A 833 -14.92 9.26 48.47
N PHE A 834 -14.99 9.99 47.35
CA PHE A 834 -13.80 10.41 46.59
C PHE A 834 -12.93 11.39 47.37
N LEU A 835 -13.50 12.37 48.08
CA LEU A 835 -12.71 13.28 48.93
C LEU A 835 -12.00 12.51 50.06
N LYS A 836 -12.68 11.55 50.70
CA LYS A 836 -12.09 10.70 51.75
C LYS A 836 -10.98 9.78 51.21
N GLN A 837 -11.11 9.30 49.97
CA GLN A 837 -10.06 8.54 49.28
C GLN A 837 -8.87 9.42 48.86
N ALA A 838 -9.12 10.66 48.41
CA ALA A 838 -8.08 11.61 48.00
C ALA A 838 -7.17 12.04 49.18
N LEU A 839 -7.68 12.09 50.41
CA LEU A 839 -6.84 12.29 51.62
C LEU A 839 -5.74 11.22 51.80
N GLN A 840 -5.95 10.02 51.28
CA GLN A 840 -5.02 8.89 51.39
C GLN A 840 -4.29 8.59 50.07
N ALA A 841 -4.58 9.34 48.99
CA ALA A 841 -3.98 9.16 47.69
C ALA A 841 -2.51 9.65 47.67
N PRO A 842 -1.62 9.01 46.89
CA PRO A 842 -0.23 9.44 46.78
C PRO A 842 -0.12 10.78 46.06
N TYR A 843 0.90 11.57 46.39
CA TYR A 843 1.25 12.79 45.66
C TYR A 843 1.44 12.50 44.15
N PRO A 844 0.88 13.30 43.22
CA PRO A 844 0.27 14.62 43.41
C PRO A 844 -1.25 14.62 43.73
N TYR A 845 -1.85 13.45 43.94
CA TYR A 845 -3.31 13.27 44.11
C TYR A 845 -3.79 13.38 45.56
N THR A 846 -2.89 13.62 46.52
CA THR A 846 -3.25 13.86 47.92
C THR A 846 -4.08 15.14 48.05
N LEU A 847 -5.27 15.06 48.64
CA LEU A 847 -6.08 16.23 48.97
C LEU A 847 -5.47 16.98 50.15
N ASP A 848 -5.31 18.30 50.00
CA ASP A 848 -4.87 19.22 51.06
C ASP A 848 -6.09 19.98 51.60
N PRO A 849 -6.54 19.75 52.85
CA PRO A 849 -7.71 20.43 53.44
C PRO A 849 -7.56 21.96 53.54
N ASN A 850 -6.32 22.45 53.46
CA ASN A 850 -5.98 23.88 53.58
C ASN A 850 -5.87 24.58 52.21
N ARG A 851 -6.39 23.94 51.15
CA ARG A 851 -6.52 24.51 49.80
C ARG A 851 -7.96 24.43 49.30
N ASP A 852 -8.27 25.27 48.32
CA ASP A 852 -9.58 25.28 47.66
C ASP A 852 -9.92 23.90 47.06
N LEU A 853 -11.20 23.63 46.81
CA LEU A 853 -11.69 22.50 46.03
C LEU A 853 -12.25 22.97 44.69
N LEU A 854 -12.15 22.12 43.67
CA LEU A 854 -12.64 22.40 42.31
C LEU A 854 -13.42 21.21 41.76
N PHE A 855 -14.67 21.43 41.37
CA PHE A 855 -15.51 20.42 40.71
C PHE A 855 -15.86 20.86 39.29
N PHE A 856 -15.49 20.08 38.28
CA PHE A 856 -15.95 20.25 36.90
C PHE A 856 -17.25 19.46 36.70
N TYR A 857 -18.28 20.08 36.13
CA TYR A 857 -19.55 19.42 35.81
C TYR A 857 -20.19 19.99 34.52
N ALA A 858 -21.08 19.20 33.91
CA ALA A 858 -21.71 19.59 32.64
C ALA A 858 -22.70 20.75 32.84
N LYS A 859 -22.82 21.64 31.86
CA LYS A 859 -23.75 22.78 31.91
C LYS A 859 -25.24 22.38 31.95
N GLY A 860 -25.57 21.15 31.57
CA GLY A 860 -26.92 20.58 31.68
C GLY A 860 -27.16 19.74 32.94
N ASP A 861 -26.25 19.78 33.92
CA ASP A 861 -26.30 18.99 35.15
C ASP A 861 -26.63 19.86 36.36
N ASP A 862 -27.81 20.49 36.33
CA ASP A 862 -28.31 21.38 37.38
C ASP A 862 -28.35 20.67 38.75
N GLU A 863 -28.72 19.38 38.77
CA GLU A 863 -28.75 18.51 39.97
C GLU A 863 -27.38 18.45 40.69
N THR A 864 -26.27 18.36 39.95
CA THR A 864 -24.92 18.43 40.53
C THR A 864 -24.59 19.83 41.05
N GLY A 865 -25.07 20.88 40.37
CA GLY A 865 -24.92 22.27 40.82
C GLY A 865 -25.66 22.56 42.13
N GLU A 866 -26.90 22.09 42.26
CA GLU A 866 -27.70 22.20 43.48
C GLU A 866 -27.08 21.41 44.64
N LEU A 867 -26.66 20.16 44.40
CA LEU A 867 -26.01 19.31 45.41
C LEU A 867 -24.70 19.91 45.94
N LEU A 868 -23.86 20.44 45.05
CA LEU A 868 -22.62 21.14 45.44
C LEU A 868 -22.90 22.45 46.21
N GLN A 869 -24.01 23.13 45.90
CA GLN A 869 -24.43 24.34 46.58
C GLN A 869 -25.04 24.08 47.98
N GLU A 870 -25.68 22.93 48.17
CA GLU A 870 -26.14 22.43 49.48
C GLU A 870 -24.95 22.00 50.35
N TRP A 871 -24.05 21.17 49.82
CA TRP A 871 -22.92 20.61 50.57
C TRP A 871 -21.79 21.60 50.84
N PHE A 872 -21.58 22.57 49.96
CA PHE A 872 -20.53 23.57 50.10
C PHE A 872 -21.08 25.01 49.93
N PRO A 873 -21.86 25.55 50.90
CA PRO A 873 -22.54 26.84 50.76
C PRO A 873 -21.62 28.06 50.60
N SER A 874 -20.35 27.94 50.97
CA SER A 874 -19.30 28.95 50.77
C SER A 874 -18.71 28.97 49.36
N GLY A 875 -18.98 27.93 48.56
CA GLY A 875 -18.49 27.81 47.20
C GLY A 875 -19.27 28.65 46.19
N ARG A 876 -18.84 28.56 44.93
CA ARG A 876 -19.41 29.33 43.83
C ARG A 876 -19.37 28.56 42.51
N ALA A 877 -20.55 28.45 41.88
CA ALA A 877 -20.69 28.05 40.49
C ALA A 877 -20.22 29.16 39.54
N ILE A 878 -19.47 28.79 38.50
CA ILE A 878 -18.96 29.67 37.45
C ILE A 878 -19.13 28.96 36.11
N GLU A 879 -19.83 29.58 35.16
CA GLU A 879 -19.89 29.10 33.78
C GLU A 879 -18.61 29.47 33.03
N ILE A 880 -17.91 28.47 32.51
CA ILE A 880 -16.74 28.64 31.64
C ILE A 880 -17.22 28.71 30.18
N GLN A 881 -17.03 29.88 29.56
CA GLN A 881 -17.10 30.01 28.11
C GLN A 881 -15.85 29.36 27.51
N THR A 882 -16.02 28.40 26.61
CA THR A 882 -14.90 27.75 25.92
C THR A 882 -14.66 28.38 24.55
N TYR A 883 -13.55 28.00 23.88
CA TYR A 883 -13.34 28.42 22.49
C TYR A 883 -14.36 27.79 21.50
N GLN A 884 -15.10 26.75 21.92
CA GLN A 884 -16.06 26.00 21.09
C GLN A 884 -17.50 26.44 21.43
N ALA A 885 -18.08 27.29 20.59
CA ALA A 885 -19.33 27.99 20.88
C ALA A 885 -20.55 27.05 21.03
N GLY A 886 -20.93 26.78 22.28
CA GLY A 886 -22.03 25.89 22.67
C GLY A 886 -21.61 24.92 23.77
N ASP A 887 -20.35 24.48 23.73
CA ASP A 887 -19.75 23.49 24.64
C ASP A 887 -19.13 24.17 25.87
N ASN A 888 -19.95 24.99 26.53
CA ASN A 888 -19.64 25.59 27.81
C ASN A 888 -19.85 24.55 28.93
N PHE A 889 -19.05 24.65 29.98
CA PHE A 889 -19.15 23.79 31.16
C PHE A 889 -19.17 24.62 32.45
N MET A 890 -19.50 23.98 33.56
CA MET A 890 -19.52 24.62 34.87
C MET A 890 -18.31 24.18 35.68
N ILE A 891 -17.75 25.11 36.44
CA ILE A 891 -16.91 24.77 37.60
C ILE A 891 -17.59 25.24 38.88
N TYR A 892 -17.53 24.42 39.91
CA TYR A 892 -17.85 24.82 41.28
C TYR A 892 -16.54 24.92 42.06
N ARG A 893 -16.22 26.12 42.55
CA ARG A 893 -15.01 26.36 43.35
C ARG A 893 -15.39 26.61 44.80
N VAL A 894 -14.80 25.85 45.72
CA VAL A 894 -15.02 25.98 47.17
C VAL A 894 -13.75 26.55 47.80
N PRO A 895 -13.83 27.58 48.66
CA PRO A 895 -12.72 27.98 49.52
C PRO A 895 -12.25 26.81 50.39
N TRP A 896 -10.97 26.80 50.78
CA TRP A 896 -10.44 25.76 51.68
C TRP A 896 -11.31 25.56 52.94
N LEU A 897 -11.55 24.30 53.29
CA LEU A 897 -12.44 23.94 54.41
C LEU A 897 -11.70 23.84 55.75
N GLY A 898 -10.38 23.61 55.72
CA GLY A 898 -9.60 23.16 56.87
C GLY A 898 -9.95 21.71 57.26
N GLU A 899 -9.18 21.16 58.21
CA GLU A 899 -9.39 19.79 58.69
C GLU A 899 -10.76 19.64 59.38
N ASP A 900 -11.12 20.56 60.29
CA ASP A 900 -12.42 20.56 60.98
C ASP A 900 -13.61 20.65 60.03
N GLY A 901 -13.53 21.51 59.00
CA GLY A 901 -14.62 21.71 58.03
C GLY A 901 -14.80 20.52 57.10
N LEU A 902 -13.71 19.86 56.71
CA LEU A 902 -13.75 18.64 55.91
C LEU A 902 -14.26 17.44 56.73
N GLN A 903 -13.89 17.34 58.01
CA GLN A 903 -14.41 16.34 58.93
C GLN A 903 -15.93 16.51 59.15
N ALA A 904 -16.39 17.73 59.41
CA ALA A 904 -17.82 18.03 59.56
C ALA A 904 -18.63 17.69 58.28
N PHE A 905 -18.04 17.86 57.10
CA PHE A 905 -18.64 17.42 55.83
C PHE A 905 -18.78 15.89 55.73
N PHE A 906 -17.78 15.11 56.17
CA PHE A 906 -17.90 13.65 56.21
C PHE A 906 -18.94 13.17 57.22
N GLU A 907 -19.03 13.81 58.39
CA GLU A 907 -20.06 13.51 59.40
C GLU A 907 -21.48 13.81 58.88
N MET A 908 -21.66 14.97 58.25
CA MET A 908 -22.92 15.37 57.60
C MET A 908 -23.36 14.39 56.50
N THR A 909 -22.41 13.87 55.73
CA THR A 909 -22.67 12.92 54.63
C THR A 909 -22.62 11.45 55.05
N GLY A 910 -22.43 11.17 56.35
CA GLY A 910 -22.47 9.83 56.94
C GLY A 910 -21.24 8.94 56.68
N VAL A 911 -20.14 9.49 56.18
CA VAL A 911 -18.94 8.72 55.76
C VAL A 911 -17.94 8.59 56.90
N ASN A 912 -18.33 7.89 57.96
CA ASN A 912 -17.51 7.66 59.15
C ASN A 912 -16.46 6.52 58.97
N GLU A 913 -15.76 6.15 60.04
CA GLU A 913 -14.77 5.07 60.14
C GLU A 913 -15.45 3.69 59.93
N GLU A 914 -14.86 2.62 59.36
CA GLU A 914 -13.53 2.34 58.79
C GLU A 914 -13.70 1.72 57.36
N PRO A 915 -12.63 1.58 56.54
CA PRO A 915 -12.64 0.58 55.47
C PRO A 915 -12.62 -0.84 56.05
N ALA A 916 -13.42 -1.77 55.50
CA ALA A 916 -13.26 -3.19 55.79
C ALA A 916 -11.92 -3.72 55.25
N GLN A 917 -11.27 -4.59 56.03
CA GLN A 917 -9.92 -5.13 55.81
C GLN A 917 -9.80 -6.08 54.61
#